data_AF-A0A0K0FUG5-F1
#
_entry.id   AF-A0A0K0FUG5-F1
#
_cell.length_a   1.000
_cell.length_b   1.000
_cell.length_c   1.000
_cell.angle_alpha   90.00
_cell.angle_beta   90.00
_cell.angle_gamma   90.00
#
_symmetry.space_group_name_H-M   'P 1'
#
loop_
_entity.id
_entity.type
_entity.pdbx_description
1 polymer ?
#
loop_
_entity_poly.entity_id
_entity_poly.type
_entity_poly.pdbx_seq_one_letter_code
_entity_poly.pdbx_strand_id
1 'polypeptide(L)'
;MISERKEQKRSRNSVIFAATVVAIFVLLSLIILRFALQHHEENEIEQQNNVAFGDIETTQEYVPKIIHKAEKNDNESKSEINPTVKTNSSTVPTTIASIVDTTLLTMTIPSIEKTTTPPMIEVPVTTTIKTIATTTTETPSTTTTEIPLTTTTESLTTTTEIMETTTHIVTSTTTTTNAPTTTTMPSTTTTSTIETSTTTLSTTTEKSITPEPTISDEKCEIPLEPSQCPDISPYPQKNYPSIAEISSTFTPNTFDLQLSILTLSFPFKITGAMTSEIKILNTTNTLFINIGSTINYIHPSDIQIYDCKDKQFICLHSITRLMANDMLILHLSSHISSERIIFIKIAKFTSYIEQRSNVINLQSPRRWQKGTSSLIFSSNFGIRNAKMMFPCYDNINVKIPTTLKITTKSDFNVRSNFLLNNTNIINEGEDQLKEYSFEGTGAMTANQIAFSLFKDTQNIFDKSSKPELELIIAQHIKKKDFNWLFQEVRTVIDEMESLTNSKYPLQKLTILATSINHDILSSPGLIIVKEASLEYSKYYQTHTFLTKAIIQQWIGNFISSEKRNELCIQDGLSNYLEWTISSKLPTVNMKVVDRYLEAKTRSMRNEDSGFDSELLLRDIKELSDINVKCSNKAPLVFHMLSKTFGERHFLKKLLTALTNKHLWKTVSLEEISEEILEVTQSQQAQNLINQFFYKSGYSAILVSLNSNTITIKPITNSNWTNFDLPIQFVGEKNKKYTAKSTINEIVNIDSGISYIFGDPNNALYARILYNADNYKSIASCTPDCDGVGKETIERTFNDFCWGLLNNKLTFNSNVERNIEKETWKQFFKIISKKNREGIFSTRDYKDEVISQECNCCLHKTSSSSSSCKLIWKNKCEKIDIVRMAFSKQ
;
A
#
# COMPACT_ATOMS: atom_id res chain seq x y z
N MET A 1 -3.42 -59.87 58.16
CA MET A 1 -2.18 -59.12 57.90
C MET A 1 -2.51 -57.95 56.99
N ILE A 2 -2.47 -56.76 57.59
CA ILE A 2 -2.66 -55.43 57.01
C ILE A 2 -1.29 -54.96 56.47
N SER A 3 -1.24 -54.24 55.33
CA SER A 3 -0.36 -53.06 55.20
C SER A 3 -0.64 -52.28 53.90
N GLU A 4 -0.62 -50.97 54.07
CA GLU A 4 -1.18 -49.89 53.25
C GLU A 4 -0.33 -49.52 52.02
N ARG A 5 -0.99 -49.10 50.93
CA ARG A 5 -0.37 -48.33 49.85
C ARG A 5 -0.40 -46.84 50.21
N LYS A 6 0.77 -46.22 50.35
CA LYS A 6 0.92 -44.76 50.47
C LYS A 6 0.80 -44.06 49.12
N GLU A 7 -0.09 -43.06 49.07
CA GLU A 7 -0.24 -42.10 47.98
C GLU A 7 0.97 -41.15 47.87
N GLN A 8 1.25 -40.73 46.63
CA GLN A 8 2.36 -39.86 46.27
C GLN A 8 1.93 -38.38 46.39
N LYS A 9 2.55 -37.63 47.31
CA LYS A 9 2.30 -36.19 47.53
C LYS A 9 2.50 -35.38 46.24
N ARG A 10 1.39 -34.92 45.65
CA ARG A 10 1.34 -33.92 44.58
C ARG A 10 1.86 -32.57 45.12
N SER A 11 2.77 -31.91 44.41
CA SER A 11 3.39 -30.67 44.90
C SER A 11 2.35 -29.57 45.10
N ARG A 12 2.44 -28.85 46.22
CA ARG A 12 1.54 -27.71 46.56
C ARG A 12 1.44 -26.69 45.41
N ASN A 13 2.51 -26.50 44.66
CA ASN A 13 2.57 -25.55 43.55
C ASN A 13 1.76 -26.00 42.31
N SER A 14 1.64 -27.31 42.06
CA SER A 14 0.79 -27.83 40.97
C SER A 14 -0.69 -27.67 41.28
N VAL A 15 -1.09 -27.80 42.55
CA VAL A 15 -2.47 -27.57 43.00
C VAL A 15 -2.80 -26.08 42.98
N ILE A 16 -1.86 -25.21 43.39
CA ILE A 16 -2.05 -23.75 43.33
C ILE A 16 -2.12 -23.25 41.88
N PHE A 17 -1.29 -23.79 40.97
CA PHE A 17 -1.34 -23.45 39.54
C PHE A 17 -2.65 -23.90 38.89
N ALA A 18 -3.10 -25.13 39.17
CA ALA A 18 -4.39 -25.60 38.68
C ALA A 18 -5.56 -24.77 39.24
N ALA A 19 -5.52 -24.42 40.53
CA ALA A 19 -6.55 -23.59 41.16
C ALA A 19 -6.57 -22.15 40.61
N THR A 20 -5.42 -21.56 40.30
CA THR A 20 -5.34 -20.21 39.71
C THR A 20 -5.82 -20.20 38.26
N VAL A 21 -5.49 -21.20 37.45
CA VAL A 21 -6.02 -21.33 36.09
C VAL A 21 -7.53 -21.52 36.12
N VAL A 22 -8.06 -22.39 36.98
CA VAL A 22 -9.51 -22.57 37.14
C VAL A 22 -10.19 -21.29 37.63
N ALA A 23 -9.59 -20.55 38.57
CA ALA A 23 -10.14 -19.28 39.03
C ALA A 23 -10.18 -18.21 37.92
N ILE A 24 -9.16 -18.15 37.06
CA ILE A 24 -9.13 -17.24 35.90
C ILE A 24 -10.23 -17.60 34.90
N PHE A 25 -10.43 -18.90 34.62
CA PHE A 25 -11.50 -19.36 33.74
C PHE A 25 -12.90 -19.06 34.31
N VAL A 26 -13.09 -19.24 35.62
CA VAL A 26 -14.36 -18.90 36.29
C VAL A 26 -14.60 -17.39 36.25
N LEU A 27 -13.57 -16.57 36.46
CA LEU A 27 -13.70 -15.11 36.38
C LEU A 27 -14.04 -14.64 34.96
N LEU A 28 -13.37 -15.17 33.93
CA LEU A 28 -13.68 -14.89 32.52
C LEU A 28 -15.09 -15.32 32.16
N SER A 29 -15.52 -16.50 32.61
CA SER A 29 -16.89 -17.00 32.39
C SER A 29 -17.93 -16.12 33.07
N LEU A 30 -17.67 -15.64 34.29
CA LEU A 30 -18.55 -14.70 34.99
C LEU A 30 -18.60 -13.33 34.31
N ILE A 31 -17.48 -12.83 33.76
CA ILE A 31 -17.45 -11.57 32.99
C ILE A 31 -18.27 -11.71 31.70
N ILE A 32 -18.11 -12.82 30.98
CA ILE A 32 -18.88 -13.11 29.76
C ILE A 32 -20.36 -13.26 30.10
N LEU A 33 -20.70 -13.97 31.18
CA LEU A 33 -22.08 -14.11 31.64
C LEU A 33 -22.69 -12.75 32.03
N ARG A 34 -21.90 -11.86 32.65
CA ARG A 34 -22.35 -10.50 32.99
C ARG A 34 -22.61 -9.65 31.76
N PHE A 35 -21.74 -9.73 30.74
CA PHE A 35 -21.98 -9.07 29.46
C PHE A 35 -23.19 -9.65 28.73
N ALA A 36 -23.38 -10.97 28.75
CA ALA A 36 -24.53 -11.62 28.14
C ALA A 36 -25.85 -11.26 28.86
N LEU A 37 -25.85 -11.23 30.20
CA LEU A 37 -27.01 -10.80 30.99
C LEU A 37 -27.32 -9.30 30.77
N GLN A 38 -26.30 -8.45 30.69
CA GLN A 38 -26.49 -7.03 30.40
C GLN A 38 -27.07 -6.81 28.98
N HIS A 39 -26.63 -7.61 28.01
CA HIS A 39 -27.19 -7.56 26.65
C HIS A 39 -28.62 -8.12 26.57
N HIS A 40 -28.96 -9.08 27.44
CA HIS A 40 -30.31 -9.66 27.53
C HIS A 40 -31.29 -8.71 28.24
N GLU A 41 -30.87 -7.99 29.29
CA GLU A 41 -31.65 -6.93 29.93
C GLU A 41 -31.93 -5.77 28.95
N GLU A 42 -30.94 -5.39 28.12
CA GLU A 42 -31.13 -4.35 27.09
C GLU A 42 -32.13 -4.77 26.00
N ASN A 43 -32.15 -6.05 25.61
CA ASN A 43 -33.10 -6.59 24.63
C ASN A 43 -34.51 -6.78 25.21
N GLU A 44 -34.65 -7.14 26.49
CA GLU A 44 -35.97 -7.21 27.15
C GLU A 44 -36.58 -5.81 27.30
N ILE A 45 -35.78 -4.78 27.60
CA ILE A 45 -36.23 -3.37 27.66
C ILE A 45 -36.66 -2.86 26.27
N GLU A 46 -36.03 -3.30 25.17
CA GLU A 46 -36.48 -3.00 23.80
C GLU A 46 -37.77 -3.72 23.39
N GLN A 47 -38.00 -4.95 23.87
CA GLN A 47 -39.24 -5.69 23.57
C GLN A 47 -40.42 -5.21 24.43
N GLN A 48 -40.22 -4.86 25.69
CA GLN A 48 -41.29 -4.36 26.57
C GLN A 48 -41.80 -2.98 26.16
N ASN A 49 -40.94 -2.14 25.57
CA ASN A 49 -41.31 -0.80 25.09
C ASN A 49 -41.95 -0.80 23.69
N ASN A 50 -41.87 -1.91 22.94
CA ASN A 50 -42.52 -2.06 21.62
C ASN A 50 -43.94 -2.67 21.69
N VAL A 51 -44.38 -3.16 22.86
CA VAL A 51 -45.71 -3.75 23.05
C VAL A 51 -46.71 -2.79 23.71
N ALA A 52 -46.27 -1.62 24.16
CA ALA A 52 -47.10 -0.72 24.96
C ALA A 52 -47.37 0.65 24.30
N PHE A 53 -47.74 0.70 23.02
CA PHE A 53 -48.49 1.85 22.45
C PHE A 53 -49.24 1.41 21.17
N GLY A 54 -50.30 0.64 21.38
CA GLY A 54 -51.41 0.53 20.44
C GLY A 54 -52.62 1.28 21.02
N ASP A 55 -53.16 2.19 20.23
CA ASP A 55 -54.44 2.91 20.35
C ASP A 55 -54.66 3.79 21.59
N ILE A 56 -54.92 5.09 21.37
CA ILE A 56 -56.06 5.86 21.91
C ILE A 56 -56.03 7.27 21.33
N GLU A 57 -57.16 7.66 20.74
CA GLU A 57 -57.51 9.01 20.29
C GLU A 57 -57.85 9.97 21.45
N THR A 58 -57.60 11.25 21.20
CA THR A 58 -58.34 12.45 21.65
C THR A 58 -58.20 13.06 23.07
N THR A 59 -58.09 14.40 23.02
CA THR A 59 -58.62 15.47 23.89
C THR A 59 -57.87 16.03 25.12
N GLN A 60 -57.47 17.30 24.94
CA GLN A 60 -57.65 18.52 25.77
C GLN A 60 -57.03 18.70 27.18
N GLU A 61 -56.33 19.84 27.28
CA GLU A 61 -56.24 20.86 28.35
C GLU A 61 -55.93 20.48 29.81
N TYR A 62 -54.84 21.04 30.36
CA TYR A 62 -54.90 22.18 31.30
C TYR A 62 -53.48 22.67 31.71
N VAL A 63 -53.30 24.00 31.70
CA VAL A 63 -52.21 24.81 32.28
C VAL A 63 -52.72 25.28 33.67
N PRO A 64 -51.96 25.46 34.79
CA PRO A 64 -50.97 26.55 34.88
C PRO A 64 -49.85 26.55 35.97
N LYS A 65 -48.85 27.42 35.70
CA LYS A 65 -48.05 28.36 36.57
C LYS A 65 -47.49 27.85 37.92
N ILE A 66 -46.25 28.20 38.31
CA ILE A 66 -45.91 29.43 39.07
C ILE A 66 -44.37 29.65 39.16
N ILE A 67 -44.00 30.91 39.35
CA ILE A 67 -42.72 31.65 39.25
C ILE A 67 -41.91 31.64 40.58
N HIS A 68 -40.56 31.75 40.51
CA HIS A 68 -39.64 32.72 41.19
C HIS A 68 -38.17 32.18 41.21
N LYS A 69 -37.17 32.89 40.63
CA LYS A 69 -36.24 33.92 41.22
C LYS A 69 -35.48 33.41 42.46
N ALA A 70 -34.18 33.60 42.68
CA ALA A 70 -33.19 34.60 42.26
C ALA A 70 -31.75 34.04 42.50
N GLU A 71 -30.72 34.44 41.74
CA GLU A 71 -29.59 35.34 42.14
C GLU A 71 -28.94 35.00 43.51
N LYS A 72 -27.62 34.96 43.72
CA LYS A 72 -26.55 35.90 43.32
C LYS A 72 -25.19 35.43 43.91
N ASN A 73 -24.07 35.75 43.23
CA ASN A 73 -22.78 36.30 43.75
C ASN A 73 -21.94 35.54 44.81
N ASP A 74 -20.60 35.65 44.97
CA ASP A 74 -19.54 36.56 44.48
C ASP A 74 -18.13 35.99 44.83
N ASN A 75 -17.11 36.43 44.06
CA ASN A 75 -15.71 36.84 44.40
C ASN A 75 -14.68 35.96 45.16
N GLU A 76 -13.52 35.68 44.53
CA GLU A 76 -12.14 36.25 44.74
C GLU A 76 -11.45 35.87 46.08
N SER A 77 -10.21 35.33 46.17
CA SER A 77 -8.92 35.86 45.69
C SER A 77 -7.72 34.93 46.06
N LYS A 78 -6.54 35.31 45.52
CA LYS A 78 -5.16 34.76 45.43
C LYS A 78 -4.40 34.28 46.71
N SER A 79 -3.46 33.32 46.53
CA SER A 79 -2.04 33.31 47.03
C SER A 79 -1.27 32.03 46.54
N GLU A 80 -0.19 32.14 45.77
CA GLU A 80 1.27 32.01 46.07
C GLU A 80 1.91 30.59 46.25
N ILE A 81 2.77 30.22 45.26
CA ILE A 81 4.13 29.62 45.27
C ILE A 81 4.40 28.16 45.77
N ASN A 82 4.65 27.24 44.79
CA ASN A 82 5.65 26.13 44.57
C ASN A 82 6.36 25.35 45.73
N PRO A 83 6.95 24.12 45.54
CA PRO A 83 7.04 23.22 44.36
C PRO A 83 6.85 21.67 44.65
N THR A 84 7.00 20.86 43.59
CA THR A 84 7.35 19.41 43.52
C THR A 84 6.32 18.34 43.91
N VAL A 85 5.97 17.45 42.95
CA VAL A 85 6.32 16.01 42.89
C VAL A 85 5.88 15.46 41.53
N LYS A 86 6.83 14.85 40.79
CA LYS A 86 6.59 14.03 39.59
C LYS A 86 6.03 12.67 40.01
N THR A 87 4.94 12.23 39.39
CA THR A 87 4.55 10.81 39.37
C THR A 87 4.21 10.35 37.96
N ASN A 88 4.57 9.10 37.71
CA ASN A 88 4.87 8.52 36.41
C ASN A 88 3.64 8.18 35.58
N SER A 89 3.75 8.49 34.28
CA SER A 89 2.87 8.00 33.21
C SER A 89 3.20 6.52 32.92
N SER A 90 2.18 5.67 33.03
CA SER A 90 2.23 4.25 32.64
C SER A 90 1.67 4.12 31.22
N THR A 91 2.54 3.94 30.24
CA THR A 91 2.20 3.51 28.88
C THR A 91 2.01 1.99 28.84
N VAL A 92 0.80 1.56 28.47
CA VAL A 92 0.43 0.16 28.21
C VAL A 92 0.68 -0.14 26.72
N PRO A 93 1.41 -1.21 26.35
CA PRO A 93 1.58 -1.60 24.96
C PRO A 93 0.40 -2.44 24.45
N THR A 94 -0.12 -2.07 23.28
CA THR A 94 -1.23 -2.70 22.57
C THR A 94 -0.70 -3.81 21.64
N THR A 95 -1.09 -5.05 21.92
CA THR A 95 -1.05 -6.18 20.97
C THR A 95 -2.48 -6.53 20.58
N ILE A 96 -2.82 -6.38 19.29
CA ILE A 96 -4.00 -6.99 18.69
C ILE A 96 -3.50 -7.93 17.59
N ALA A 97 -3.48 -9.22 17.90
CA ALA A 97 -3.41 -10.30 16.93
C ALA A 97 -4.73 -11.07 17.04
N SER A 98 -5.51 -11.07 15.97
CA SER A 98 -6.73 -11.87 15.85
C SER A 98 -6.34 -13.34 15.66
N ILE A 99 -6.65 -14.17 16.65
CA ILE A 99 -6.60 -15.63 16.56
C ILE A 99 -8.01 -16.07 16.16
N VAL A 100 -8.14 -16.69 14.98
CA VAL A 100 -9.31 -17.47 14.59
C VAL A 100 -9.05 -18.89 15.06
N ASP A 101 -9.80 -19.35 16.07
CA ASP A 101 -9.78 -20.74 16.54
C ASP A 101 -11.05 -21.44 16.05
N THR A 102 -10.87 -22.33 15.06
CA THR A 102 -11.89 -23.30 14.64
C THR A 102 -11.90 -24.47 15.62
N THR A 103 -12.97 -24.61 16.40
CA THR A 103 -13.26 -25.84 17.15
C THR A 103 -14.47 -26.54 16.55
N LEU A 104 -14.27 -27.83 16.25
CA LEU A 104 -15.30 -28.78 15.89
C LEU A 104 -16.36 -28.88 16.99
N LEU A 105 -17.64 -28.78 16.61
CA LEU A 105 -18.75 -29.30 17.39
C LEU A 105 -19.57 -30.24 16.52
N THR A 106 -19.38 -31.53 16.78
CA THR A 106 -20.29 -32.62 16.44
C THR A 106 -21.55 -32.53 17.29
N MET A 107 -22.72 -32.39 16.66
CA MET A 107 -24.00 -32.85 17.22
C MET A 107 -24.86 -33.51 16.13
N THR A 108 -25.31 -34.70 16.50
CA THR A 108 -26.15 -35.70 15.84
C THR A 108 -27.65 -35.35 15.82
N ILE A 109 -28.41 -36.10 14.99
CA ILE A 109 -29.84 -36.56 15.08
C ILE A 109 -30.65 -36.23 13.78
N PRO A 110 -31.56 -37.07 13.21
CA PRO A 110 -31.68 -38.54 13.10
C PRO A 110 -32.10 -39.04 11.68
N SER A 111 -32.39 -40.34 11.63
CA SER A 111 -32.76 -41.34 10.61
C SER A 111 -33.86 -41.09 9.53
N ILE A 112 -33.56 -41.58 8.30
CA ILE A 112 -34.23 -42.64 7.47
C ILE A 112 -35.64 -42.29 6.92
N GLU A 113 -35.88 -42.31 5.60
CA GLU A 113 -36.34 -43.54 4.88
C GLU A 113 -36.08 -43.56 3.34
N LYS A 114 -36.06 -44.80 2.83
CA LYS A 114 -35.67 -45.34 1.51
C LYS A 114 -36.66 -44.93 0.38
N THR A 115 -36.37 -45.06 -0.92
CA THR A 115 -36.45 -46.33 -1.67
C THR A 115 -35.91 -46.24 -3.13
N THR A 116 -35.35 -47.37 -3.57
CA THR A 116 -35.32 -47.98 -4.93
C THR A 116 -34.16 -47.72 -5.92
N THR A 117 -33.50 -48.83 -6.26
CA THR A 117 -32.56 -49.19 -7.35
C THR A 117 -33.05 -50.54 -7.93
N PRO A 118 -32.50 -51.16 -9.01
CA PRO A 118 -31.90 -50.72 -10.29
C PRO A 118 -32.51 -51.57 -11.48
N PRO A 119 -31.88 -51.78 -12.69
CA PRO A 119 -30.70 -52.65 -12.88
C PRO A 119 -29.71 -52.29 -14.03
N MET A 120 -28.57 -53.02 -14.03
CA MET A 120 -27.51 -53.15 -15.08
C MET A 120 -27.98 -53.94 -16.33
N ILE A 121 -27.22 -53.88 -17.46
CA ILE A 121 -26.65 -55.03 -18.22
C ILE A 121 -25.75 -54.56 -19.41
N GLU A 122 -24.49 -55.05 -19.37
CA GLU A 122 -23.57 -55.67 -20.36
C GLU A 122 -23.29 -55.20 -21.82
N VAL A 123 -22.08 -55.63 -22.23
CA VAL A 123 -21.14 -55.36 -23.35
C VAL A 123 -21.53 -56.08 -24.68
N PRO A 124 -20.85 -55.87 -25.84
CA PRO A 124 -19.69 -56.73 -26.18
C PRO A 124 -18.53 -56.09 -27.02
N VAL A 125 -17.54 -56.94 -27.28
CA VAL A 125 -16.09 -56.81 -27.57
C VAL A 125 -15.74 -57.09 -29.05
N THR A 126 -14.62 -56.56 -29.62
CA THR A 126 -13.59 -57.28 -30.46
C THR A 126 -12.34 -56.40 -30.78
N THR A 127 -11.14 -56.58 -30.18
CA THR A 127 -9.87 -57.28 -30.61
C THR A 127 -9.19 -56.80 -31.91
N THR A 128 -7.89 -56.38 -31.99
CA THR A 128 -6.60 -57.14 -31.90
C THR A 128 -5.40 -56.14 -31.96
N ILE A 129 -4.42 -56.06 -31.03
CA ILE A 129 -3.14 -56.78 -30.76
C ILE A 129 -1.98 -56.57 -31.79
N LYS A 130 -0.82 -55.99 -31.37
CA LYS A 130 0.44 -56.71 -30.97
C LYS A 130 1.61 -55.79 -30.55
N THR A 131 2.28 -56.21 -29.48
CA THR A 131 3.46 -55.64 -28.77
C THR A 131 4.76 -56.33 -29.22
N ILE A 132 5.94 -55.78 -28.88
CA ILE A 132 7.07 -56.48 -28.18
C ILE A 132 8.23 -55.48 -27.89
N ALA A 133 8.82 -55.63 -26.71
CA ALA A 133 10.08 -55.01 -26.26
C ALA A 133 11.14 -56.10 -26.06
N THR A 134 12.46 -55.80 -26.15
CA THR A 134 13.50 -56.59 -25.44
C THR A 134 14.92 -55.94 -25.38
N THR A 135 15.47 -55.97 -24.15
CA THR A 135 16.85 -56.29 -23.70
C THR A 135 18.07 -55.33 -23.70
N THR A 136 18.74 -55.44 -22.55
CA THR A 136 20.00 -54.99 -21.94
C THR A 136 21.31 -55.44 -22.61
N THR A 137 22.43 -54.68 -22.48
CA THR A 137 23.77 -55.14 -21.97
C THR A 137 24.85 -54.03 -21.90
N GLU A 138 25.53 -53.98 -20.74
CA GLU A 138 26.99 -53.82 -20.44
C GLU A 138 27.92 -52.70 -21.02
N THR A 139 28.65 -52.08 -20.08
CA THR A 139 29.96 -51.37 -20.15
C THR A 139 31.14 -52.32 -20.55
N PRO A 140 32.45 -51.93 -20.69
CA PRO A 140 33.16 -50.64 -20.50
C PRO A 140 34.23 -50.31 -21.61
N SER A 141 34.96 -49.19 -21.41
CA SER A 141 36.43 -49.02 -21.60
C SER A 141 36.93 -47.88 -22.51
N THR A 142 37.80 -47.09 -21.87
CA THR A 142 38.89 -46.23 -22.34
C THR A 142 39.62 -46.70 -23.59
N THR A 143 40.12 -45.77 -24.43
CA THR A 143 41.57 -45.49 -24.64
C THR A 143 41.76 -44.27 -25.56
N THR A 144 42.65 -43.38 -25.12
CA THR A 144 43.39 -42.31 -25.80
C THR A 144 43.82 -42.58 -27.24
N THR A 145 43.81 -41.58 -28.14
CA THR A 145 45.03 -41.07 -28.84
C THR A 145 44.76 -39.81 -29.70
N GLU A 146 45.63 -38.82 -29.50
CA GLU A 146 46.31 -37.98 -30.51
C GLU A 146 45.57 -37.08 -31.53
N ILE A 147 45.79 -35.78 -31.31
CA ILE A 147 45.98 -34.68 -32.28
C ILE A 147 47.36 -34.96 -32.97
N PRO A 148 47.70 -34.61 -34.25
CA PRO A 148 47.51 -33.26 -34.79
C PRO A 148 47.43 -33.01 -36.33
N LEU A 149 47.07 -31.75 -36.62
CA LEU A 149 47.52 -30.84 -37.69
C LEU A 149 47.01 -30.95 -39.14
N THR A 150 46.34 -29.85 -39.54
CA THR A 150 46.44 -29.07 -40.80
C THR A 150 46.32 -29.75 -42.16
N THR A 151 45.37 -29.27 -42.96
CA THR A 151 45.70 -28.70 -44.28
C THR A 151 44.60 -27.77 -44.81
N THR A 152 45.11 -26.72 -45.45
CA THR A 152 44.51 -25.60 -46.17
C THR A 152 43.71 -26.01 -47.41
N THR A 153 42.75 -25.17 -47.83
CA THR A 153 42.40 -24.98 -49.25
C THR A 153 41.86 -23.57 -49.50
N GLU A 154 42.34 -23.01 -50.61
CA GLU A 154 42.21 -21.67 -51.21
C GLU A 154 40.76 -21.27 -51.56
N SER A 155 40.34 -20.03 -51.28
CA SER A 155 40.39 -18.80 -52.12
C SER A 155 39.33 -18.69 -53.23
N LEU A 156 38.53 -17.63 -53.19
CA LEU A 156 38.39 -16.69 -54.32
C LEU A 156 37.87 -15.33 -53.84
N THR A 157 38.50 -14.30 -54.37
CA THR A 157 38.41 -12.87 -54.07
C THR A 157 37.40 -12.14 -54.97
N THR A 158 36.83 -11.04 -54.50
CA THR A 158 36.74 -9.80 -55.31
C THR A 158 36.71 -8.56 -54.41
N THR A 159 37.46 -7.57 -54.86
CA THR A 159 38.00 -6.40 -54.15
C THR A 159 37.35 -5.12 -54.69
N THR A 160 37.19 -4.09 -53.86
CA THR A 160 37.58 -2.66 -54.09
C THR A 160 36.96 -1.78 -53.00
N GLU A 161 37.53 -0.70 -52.47
CA GLU A 161 38.90 -0.19 -52.24
C GLU A 161 38.71 1.14 -51.44
N ILE A 162 39.42 1.29 -50.31
CA ILE A 162 40.31 2.44 -49.95
C ILE A 162 39.63 3.82 -49.66
N MET A 163 39.92 4.57 -48.57
CA MET A 163 41.24 4.95 -48.02
C MET A 163 41.16 5.41 -46.56
N GLU A 164 42.18 5.02 -45.78
CA GLU A 164 42.56 5.54 -44.46
C GLU A 164 43.21 6.93 -44.56
N THR A 165 43.27 7.68 -43.44
CA THR A 165 44.53 8.16 -42.80
C THR A 165 44.21 8.89 -41.48
N THR A 166 44.57 8.30 -40.32
CA THR A 166 45.74 8.64 -39.43
C THR A 166 45.56 9.95 -38.62
N THR A 167 46.01 10.13 -37.36
CA THR A 167 46.79 9.34 -36.38
C THR A 167 46.72 10.05 -35.01
N HIS A 168 46.66 9.25 -33.93
CA HIS A 168 47.45 9.27 -32.68
C HIS A 168 47.68 10.53 -31.79
N ILE A 169 47.10 10.47 -30.58
CA ILE A 169 47.71 10.11 -29.26
C ILE A 169 48.74 11.07 -28.57
N VAL A 170 48.39 11.41 -27.31
CA VAL A 170 49.20 11.54 -26.05
C VAL A 170 49.69 12.92 -25.53
N THR A 171 49.00 13.33 -24.44
CA THR A 171 49.47 13.55 -23.05
C THR A 171 50.54 14.61 -22.71
N SER A 172 50.19 15.50 -21.76
CA SER A 172 50.98 15.89 -20.56
C SER A 172 50.28 17.07 -19.85
N THR A 173 49.69 16.88 -18.67
CA THR A 173 50.20 17.19 -17.30
C THR A 173 50.42 18.66 -16.92
N THR A 174 49.77 19.00 -15.79
CA THR A 174 50.21 19.80 -14.62
C THR A 174 50.06 21.33 -14.56
N THR A 175 49.23 21.73 -13.57
CA THR A 175 49.42 22.76 -12.52
C THR A 175 49.43 24.25 -12.89
N THR A 176 48.49 25.04 -12.36
CA THR A 176 48.59 25.74 -11.05
C THR A 176 47.42 26.70 -10.81
N THR A 177 47.12 26.82 -9.52
CA THR A 177 46.34 27.81 -8.74
C THR A 177 46.34 29.27 -9.22
N ASN A 178 45.19 29.96 -9.07
CA ASN A 178 45.04 31.14 -8.19
C ASN A 178 43.58 31.61 -8.08
N ALA A 179 43.17 31.94 -6.85
CA ALA A 179 41.96 32.69 -6.48
C ALA A 179 42.37 34.15 -6.13
N PRO A 180 41.54 34.97 -5.47
CA PRO A 180 40.37 35.72 -5.96
C PRO A 180 40.56 37.24 -5.75
N THR A 181 39.74 38.11 -6.35
CA THR A 181 39.54 39.47 -5.79
C THR A 181 38.20 40.12 -6.13
N THR A 182 37.58 40.58 -5.05
CA THR A 182 36.41 41.42 -4.78
C THR A 182 36.43 42.77 -5.52
N THR A 183 35.26 43.35 -5.88
CA THR A 183 34.80 44.67 -5.36
C THR A 183 33.43 45.13 -5.89
N THR A 184 32.60 45.57 -4.92
CA THR A 184 31.67 46.74 -4.91
C THR A 184 30.40 46.82 -5.77
N MET A 185 29.27 46.78 -5.03
CA MET A 185 27.98 47.50 -5.21
C MET A 185 28.14 49.01 -5.50
N PRO A 186 27.14 49.76 -6.08
CA PRO A 186 25.83 49.96 -5.45
C PRO A 186 24.58 50.16 -6.35
N SER A 187 23.43 50.14 -5.66
CA SER A 187 22.04 50.34 -6.06
C SER A 187 21.73 51.73 -6.63
N THR A 188 20.75 51.85 -7.54
CA THR A 188 19.62 52.81 -7.39
C THR A 188 18.43 52.50 -8.30
N THR A 189 17.25 52.68 -7.69
CA THR A 189 15.85 52.69 -8.15
C THR A 189 15.56 53.77 -9.19
N THR A 190 14.66 53.55 -10.16
CA THR A 190 13.39 54.31 -10.32
C THR A 190 12.54 53.93 -11.55
N THR A 191 11.24 54.11 -11.30
CA THR A 191 9.99 53.88 -12.01
C THR A 191 9.81 54.70 -13.30
N SER A 192 9.00 54.21 -14.26
CA SER A 192 8.20 55.08 -15.15
C SER A 192 7.09 54.30 -15.85
N THR A 193 5.92 54.93 -15.86
CA THR A 193 4.60 54.47 -16.31
C THR A 193 4.15 55.21 -17.58
N ILE A 194 3.41 54.50 -18.45
CA ILE A 194 2.11 54.89 -19.07
C ILE A 194 2.02 55.86 -20.29
N GLU A 195 1.28 55.34 -21.31
CA GLU A 195 0.28 55.94 -22.23
C GLU A 195 0.56 56.47 -23.68
N THR A 196 -0.14 55.80 -24.61
CA THR A 196 -0.98 56.22 -25.79
C THR A 196 -0.54 57.32 -26.76
N SER A 197 -0.72 57.06 -28.07
CA SER A 197 -1.81 57.62 -28.93
C SER A 197 -1.50 57.60 -30.45
N THR A 198 -2.30 56.84 -31.22
CA THR A 198 -3.02 57.13 -32.50
C THR A 198 -2.37 57.68 -33.81
N THR A 199 -3.12 57.36 -34.90
CA THR A 199 -3.42 58.07 -36.18
C THR A 199 -2.69 57.62 -37.49
N THR A 200 -3.34 56.81 -38.38
CA THR A 200 -4.12 57.11 -39.64
C THR A 200 -3.24 57.34 -40.90
N LEU A 201 -3.52 56.97 -42.18
CA LEU A 201 -4.66 56.43 -42.94
C LEU A 201 -4.19 55.93 -44.36
N SER A 202 -4.99 55.07 -45.00
CA SER A 202 -5.37 54.95 -46.44
C SER A 202 -4.55 54.19 -47.54
N THR A 203 -5.05 52.98 -47.84
CA THR A 203 -5.61 52.42 -49.11
C THR A 203 -4.95 52.56 -50.49
N THR A 204 -4.63 51.42 -51.15
CA THR A 204 -5.13 51.04 -52.50
C THR A 204 -5.01 49.52 -52.76
N THR A 205 -5.79 49.05 -53.73
CA THR A 205 -6.46 47.75 -53.94
C THR A 205 -5.65 46.69 -54.69
N GLU A 206 -5.77 45.40 -54.34
CA GLU A 206 -5.78 44.30 -55.33
C GLU A 206 -6.50 43.02 -54.81
N LYS A 207 -7.01 42.23 -55.77
CA LYS A 207 -8.17 41.33 -55.69
C LYS A 207 -8.02 40.05 -54.84
N SER A 208 -9.17 39.71 -54.28
CA SER A 208 -9.62 38.46 -53.66
C SER A 208 -9.30 37.15 -54.43
N ILE A 209 -8.78 36.17 -53.69
CA ILE A 209 -9.05 34.74 -53.89
C ILE A 209 -9.49 34.20 -52.52
N THR A 210 -10.76 33.80 -52.42
CA THR A 210 -11.39 33.19 -51.25
C THR A 210 -10.87 31.76 -51.05
N PRO A 211 -10.34 31.37 -49.87
CA PRO A 211 -10.36 29.97 -49.45
C PRO A 211 -11.71 29.67 -48.78
N GLU A 212 -12.30 28.53 -49.17
CA GLU A 212 -13.51 27.96 -48.56
C GLU A 212 -13.43 27.93 -47.04
N PRO A 213 -14.57 28.13 -46.33
CA PRO A 213 -14.61 27.96 -44.89
C PRO A 213 -14.42 26.47 -44.56
N THR A 214 -13.31 26.15 -43.93
CA THR A 214 -13.15 24.92 -43.14
C THR A 214 -14.34 24.80 -42.20
N ILE A 215 -15.16 23.77 -42.47
CA ILE A 215 -16.29 23.35 -41.66
C ILE A 215 -15.79 23.15 -40.24
N SER A 216 -16.29 23.99 -39.33
CA SER A 216 -16.12 23.81 -37.89
C SER A 216 -16.72 22.46 -37.50
N ASP A 217 -15.95 21.63 -36.80
CA ASP A 217 -16.44 20.39 -36.18
C ASP A 217 -17.66 20.71 -35.32
N GLU A 218 -18.84 20.37 -35.83
CA GLU A 218 -20.13 20.53 -35.17
C GLU A 218 -20.11 19.64 -33.92
N LYS A 219 -20.18 20.23 -32.72
CA LYS A 219 -20.23 19.45 -31.47
C LYS A 219 -21.38 18.46 -31.55
N CYS A 220 -21.06 17.18 -31.47
CA CYS A 220 -22.07 16.12 -31.42
C CYS A 220 -22.88 16.26 -30.13
N GLU A 221 -24.15 16.63 -30.25
CA GLU A 221 -25.10 16.65 -29.15
C GLU A 221 -26.17 15.57 -29.39
N ILE A 222 -26.39 14.72 -28.39
CA ILE A 222 -27.45 13.70 -28.45
C ILE A 222 -28.80 14.42 -28.47
N PRO A 223 -29.68 14.15 -29.45
CA PRO A 223 -31.02 14.72 -29.47
C PRO A 223 -31.77 14.45 -28.15
N LEU A 224 -32.53 15.43 -27.67
CA LEU A 224 -33.37 15.27 -26.47
C LEU A 224 -34.54 14.29 -26.68
N GLU A 225 -34.89 14.00 -27.94
CA GLU A 225 -35.98 13.09 -28.31
C GLU A 225 -35.59 11.61 -28.11
N PRO A 226 -36.52 10.76 -27.63
CA PRO A 226 -36.26 9.34 -27.43
C PRO A 226 -36.04 8.59 -28.75
N SER A 227 -35.13 7.62 -28.74
CA SER A 227 -34.84 6.77 -29.91
C SER A 227 -36.08 6.01 -30.38
N GLN A 228 -36.43 6.13 -31.67
CA GLN A 228 -37.49 5.35 -32.31
C GLN A 228 -36.98 3.95 -32.69
N CYS A 229 -36.81 3.08 -31.69
CA CYS A 229 -36.42 1.69 -31.90
C CYS A 229 -37.60 0.74 -31.65
N PRO A 230 -37.73 -0.36 -32.40
CA PRO A 230 -38.77 -1.35 -32.18
C PRO A 230 -38.62 -2.01 -30.80
N ASP A 231 -39.73 -2.50 -30.24
CA ASP A 231 -39.78 -3.13 -28.92
C ASP A 231 -38.77 -4.29 -28.79
N ILE A 232 -38.13 -4.33 -27.62
CA ILE A 232 -37.02 -5.22 -27.28
C ILE A 232 -37.49 -6.67 -27.18
N SER A 233 -36.77 -7.57 -27.84
CA SER A 233 -37.00 -9.02 -27.76
C SER A 233 -36.63 -9.54 -26.35
N PRO A 234 -37.52 -10.29 -25.66
CA PRO A 234 -37.25 -10.83 -24.33
C PRO A 234 -36.33 -12.06 -24.32
N TYR A 235 -35.80 -12.51 -25.46
CA TYR A 235 -35.00 -13.74 -25.54
C TYR A 235 -33.49 -13.47 -25.46
N PRO A 236 -32.80 -13.87 -24.37
CA PRO A 236 -31.35 -13.77 -24.28
C PRO A 236 -30.66 -14.79 -25.20
N GLN A 237 -29.61 -14.37 -25.92
CA GLN A 237 -28.71 -15.30 -26.61
C GLN A 237 -27.96 -16.16 -25.57
N LYS A 238 -27.75 -17.45 -25.87
CA LYS A 238 -27.10 -18.40 -24.94
C LYS A 238 -25.56 -18.42 -25.02
N ASN A 239 -24.96 -17.79 -26.03
CA ASN A 239 -23.50 -17.70 -26.19
C ASN A 239 -23.06 -16.25 -26.01
N TYR A 240 -22.23 -16.02 -24.98
CA TYR A 240 -21.64 -14.71 -24.70
C TYR A 240 -20.16 -14.76 -25.05
N PRO A 241 -19.63 -13.77 -25.80
CA PRO A 241 -18.19 -13.61 -25.95
C PRO A 241 -17.53 -13.40 -24.59
N SER A 242 -16.25 -13.74 -24.48
CA SER A 242 -15.54 -13.59 -23.21
C SER A 242 -15.44 -12.11 -22.82
N ILE A 243 -15.42 -11.81 -21.52
CA ILE A 243 -15.37 -10.42 -21.03
C ILE A 243 -14.11 -9.69 -21.53
N ALA A 244 -13.01 -10.43 -21.69
CA ALA A 244 -11.76 -9.93 -22.25
C ALA A 244 -11.91 -9.54 -23.72
N GLU A 245 -12.64 -10.34 -24.52
CA GLU A 245 -12.95 -10.01 -25.91
C GLU A 245 -13.73 -8.69 -25.98
N ILE A 246 -14.82 -8.55 -25.21
CA ILE A 246 -15.66 -7.33 -25.26
C ILE A 246 -14.86 -6.10 -24.79
N SER A 247 -14.05 -6.22 -23.73
CA SER A 247 -13.24 -5.12 -23.18
C SER A 247 -12.20 -4.58 -24.14
N SER A 248 -11.77 -5.37 -25.12
CA SER A 248 -10.82 -4.94 -26.15
C SER A 248 -11.47 -4.21 -27.33
N THR A 249 -12.81 -4.15 -27.39
CA THR A 249 -13.52 -3.60 -28.56
C THR A 249 -13.76 -2.09 -28.51
N PHE A 250 -13.67 -1.45 -27.34
CA PHE A 250 -13.92 -0.02 -27.19
C PHE A 250 -13.13 0.60 -26.03
N THR A 251 -12.96 1.91 -26.07
CA THR A 251 -12.33 2.71 -24.99
C THR A 251 -13.20 3.92 -24.64
N PRO A 252 -13.48 4.17 -23.35
CA PRO A 252 -14.23 5.36 -22.94
C PRO A 252 -13.37 6.63 -22.99
N ASN A 253 -13.97 7.73 -23.45
CA ASN A 253 -13.31 9.02 -23.65
C ASN A 253 -13.76 10.08 -22.63
N THR A 254 -15.07 10.19 -22.37
CA THR A 254 -15.64 11.14 -21.41
C THR A 254 -16.76 10.47 -20.61
N PHE A 255 -17.00 10.97 -19.39
CA PHE A 255 -18.02 10.44 -18.50
C PHE A 255 -18.72 11.56 -17.73
N ASP A 256 -20.01 11.73 -17.97
CA ASP A 256 -20.86 12.70 -17.28
C ASP A 256 -21.80 11.99 -16.31
N LEU A 257 -21.66 12.28 -15.02
CA LEU A 257 -22.42 11.66 -13.95
C LEU A 257 -23.34 12.67 -13.26
N GLN A 258 -24.61 12.31 -13.14
CA GLN A 258 -25.61 13.09 -12.39
C GLN A 258 -26.18 12.21 -11.28
N LEU A 259 -26.09 12.68 -10.04
CA LEU A 259 -26.60 11.99 -8.86
C LEU A 259 -27.62 12.89 -8.15
N SER A 260 -28.67 12.27 -7.63
CA SER A 260 -29.68 12.91 -6.79
C SER A 260 -29.82 12.12 -5.49
N ILE A 261 -29.52 12.81 -4.38
CA ILE A 261 -29.47 12.25 -3.03
C ILE A 261 -30.34 13.15 -2.14
N LEU A 262 -31.60 12.74 -1.96
CA LEU A 262 -32.62 13.56 -1.29
C LEU A 262 -32.80 13.23 0.19
N THR A 263 -32.52 11.97 0.58
CA THR A 263 -32.67 11.50 1.96
C THR A 263 -31.42 10.77 2.41
N LEU A 264 -31.02 11.01 3.67
CA LEU A 264 -29.87 10.36 4.30
C LEU A 264 -30.29 9.30 5.33
N SER A 265 -31.32 8.52 5.00
CA SER A 265 -31.84 7.42 5.83
C SER A 265 -31.60 6.08 5.13
N PHE A 266 -31.23 5.05 5.89
CA PHE A 266 -31.09 3.71 5.35
C PHE A 266 -32.45 3.06 5.01
N PRO A 267 -32.53 2.28 3.92
CA PRO A 267 -31.52 2.14 2.87
C PRO A 267 -31.39 3.43 2.05
N PHE A 268 -30.17 3.86 1.74
CA PHE A 268 -29.98 5.09 0.97
C PHE A 268 -30.43 4.88 -0.47
N LYS A 269 -31.40 5.68 -0.89
CA LYS A 269 -31.85 5.73 -2.28
C LYS A 269 -31.07 6.82 -3.02
N ILE A 270 -30.19 6.40 -3.92
CA ILE A 270 -29.54 7.31 -4.87
C ILE A 270 -30.15 7.06 -6.25
N THR A 271 -30.59 8.13 -6.89
CA THR A 271 -31.05 8.09 -8.28
C THR A 271 -30.11 8.92 -9.14
N GLY A 272 -29.93 8.57 -10.39
CA GLY A 272 -29.04 9.34 -11.24
C GLY A 272 -29.21 9.06 -12.72
N ALA A 273 -28.43 9.79 -13.51
CA ALA A 273 -28.27 9.61 -14.94
C ALA A 273 -26.77 9.63 -15.26
N MET A 274 -26.38 8.97 -16.35
CA MET A 274 -25.02 9.07 -16.83
C MET A 274 -24.98 9.13 -18.36
N THR A 275 -23.96 9.78 -18.89
CA THR A 275 -23.63 9.78 -20.31
C THR A 275 -22.15 9.50 -20.47
N SER A 276 -21.77 8.64 -21.41
CA SER A 276 -20.36 8.37 -21.70
C SER A 276 -20.12 8.36 -23.20
N GLU A 277 -19.08 9.06 -23.62
CA GLU A 277 -18.52 8.93 -24.95
C GLU A 277 -17.56 7.74 -24.97
N ILE A 278 -17.74 6.86 -25.96
CA ILE A 278 -16.84 5.73 -26.21
C ILE A 278 -16.34 5.76 -27.65
N LYS A 279 -15.09 5.35 -27.84
CA LYS A 279 -14.50 5.08 -29.14
C LYS A 279 -14.48 3.58 -29.39
N ILE A 280 -15.04 3.13 -30.51
CA ILE A 280 -14.99 1.73 -30.94
C ILE A 280 -13.66 1.46 -31.64
N LEU A 281 -12.94 0.44 -31.17
CA LEU A 281 -11.66 -0.01 -31.74
C LEU A 281 -11.87 -1.10 -32.79
N ASN A 282 -12.71 -2.08 -32.48
CA ASN A 282 -12.99 -3.23 -33.35
C ASN A 282 -14.49 -3.36 -33.59
N THR A 283 -14.87 -3.81 -34.79
CA THR A 283 -16.29 -3.98 -35.15
C THR A 283 -17.00 -4.86 -34.13
N THR A 284 -18.04 -4.32 -33.49
CA THR A 284 -18.76 -5.00 -32.41
C THR A 284 -20.26 -4.70 -32.47
N ASN A 285 -21.06 -5.64 -31.99
CA ASN A 285 -22.49 -5.48 -31.72
C ASN A 285 -22.79 -5.63 -30.22
N THR A 286 -21.76 -5.70 -29.37
CA THR A 286 -21.89 -5.85 -27.92
C THR A 286 -21.05 -4.83 -27.20
N LEU A 287 -21.64 -4.21 -26.18
CA LEU A 287 -20.97 -3.25 -25.29
C LEU A 287 -21.25 -3.67 -23.84
N PHE A 288 -20.48 -3.16 -22.88
CA PHE A 288 -20.76 -3.39 -21.46
C PHE A 288 -20.52 -2.16 -20.59
N ILE A 289 -21.12 -2.20 -19.42
CA ILE A 289 -20.85 -1.27 -18.31
C ILE A 289 -20.89 -2.04 -16.97
N ASN A 290 -20.09 -1.66 -15.99
CA ASN A 290 -20.12 -2.30 -14.68
C ASN A 290 -21.31 -1.79 -13.86
N ILE A 291 -22.09 -2.73 -13.30
CA ILE A 291 -23.19 -2.46 -12.37
C ILE A 291 -23.14 -3.45 -11.22
N GLY A 292 -23.02 -2.95 -9.99
CA GLY A 292 -23.03 -3.75 -8.78
C GLY A 292 -24.43 -4.25 -8.41
N SER A 293 -24.51 -5.15 -7.43
CA SER A 293 -25.76 -5.75 -6.94
C SER A 293 -26.78 -4.75 -6.38
N THR A 294 -26.32 -3.63 -5.83
CA THR A 294 -27.14 -2.54 -5.23
C THR A 294 -27.94 -1.73 -6.24
N ILE A 295 -27.59 -1.78 -7.52
CA ILE A 295 -28.37 -1.18 -8.60
C ILE A 295 -29.45 -2.19 -8.99
N ASN A 296 -30.70 -1.98 -8.55
CA ASN A 296 -31.73 -3.01 -8.70
C ASN A 296 -32.15 -3.20 -10.16
N TYR A 297 -32.42 -2.11 -10.87
CA TYR A 297 -32.98 -2.17 -12.21
C TYR A 297 -32.65 -0.93 -13.04
N ILE A 298 -32.29 -1.14 -14.30
CA ILE A 298 -32.18 -0.12 -15.35
C ILE A 298 -33.12 -0.57 -16.45
N HIS A 299 -34.13 0.23 -16.76
CA HIS A 299 -35.07 -0.14 -17.81
C HIS A 299 -34.36 0.01 -19.17
N PRO A 300 -34.52 -0.92 -20.12
CA PRO A 300 -33.91 -0.76 -21.43
C PRO A 300 -34.30 0.54 -22.16
N SER A 301 -35.50 1.07 -21.92
CA SER A 301 -35.94 2.36 -22.47
C SER A 301 -35.19 3.57 -21.91
N ASP A 302 -34.54 3.41 -20.75
CA ASP A 302 -33.70 4.46 -20.17
C ASP A 302 -32.32 4.49 -20.84
N ILE A 303 -31.99 3.52 -21.69
CA ILE A 303 -30.70 3.39 -22.37
C ILE A 303 -30.82 3.90 -23.80
N GLN A 304 -30.02 4.90 -24.14
CA GLN A 304 -29.94 5.46 -25.49
C GLN A 304 -28.50 5.34 -25.98
N ILE A 305 -28.34 4.93 -27.23
CA ILE A 305 -27.03 4.77 -27.88
C ILE A 305 -27.06 5.58 -29.17
N TYR A 306 -26.11 6.49 -29.35
CA TYR A 306 -26.11 7.44 -30.47
C TYR A 306 -24.75 7.47 -31.17
N ASP A 307 -24.74 7.25 -32.49
CA ASP A 307 -23.55 7.42 -33.33
C ASP A 307 -23.48 8.86 -33.82
N CYS A 308 -22.44 9.57 -33.42
CA CYS A 308 -22.21 10.97 -33.79
C CYS A 308 -21.95 11.18 -35.27
N LYS A 309 -21.29 10.24 -35.93
CA LYS A 309 -20.84 10.41 -37.31
C LYS A 309 -21.99 10.22 -38.29
N ASP A 310 -22.83 9.21 -38.04
CA ASP A 310 -24.03 8.96 -38.85
C ASP A 310 -25.26 9.74 -38.34
N LYS A 311 -25.11 10.45 -37.21
CA LYS A 311 -26.17 11.20 -36.52
C LYS A 311 -27.43 10.37 -36.26
N GLN A 312 -27.27 9.10 -35.93
CA GLN A 312 -28.37 8.13 -35.78
C GLN A 312 -28.33 7.40 -34.45
N PHE A 313 -29.52 7.03 -33.95
CA PHE A 313 -29.63 6.13 -32.80
C PHE A 313 -29.34 4.69 -33.22
N ILE A 314 -28.53 4.00 -32.43
CA ILE A 314 -28.27 2.57 -32.59
C ILE A 314 -29.27 1.82 -31.70
N CYS A 315 -30.09 0.98 -32.31
CA CYS A 315 -31.09 0.24 -31.57
C CYS A 315 -30.49 -0.84 -30.66
N LEU A 316 -31.00 -0.87 -29.43
CA LEU A 316 -30.70 -1.87 -28.44
C LEU A 316 -31.61 -3.08 -28.68
N HIS A 317 -31.02 -4.24 -28.97
CA HIS A 317 -31.75 -5.48 -29.18
C HIS A 317 -32.18 -6.13 -27.86
N SER A 318 -31.29 -6.16 -26.87
CA SER A 318 -31.54 -6.70 -25.52
C SER A 318 -30.45 -6.27 -24.54
N ILE A 319 -30.72 -6.46 -23.23
CA ILE A 319 -29.73 -6.29 -22.17
C ILE A 319 -29.56 -7.59 -21.40
N THR A 320 -28.35 -7.86 -20.93
CA THR A 320 -28.06 -9.02 -20.08
C THR A 320 -27.26 -8.57 -18.86
N ARG A 321 -27.76 -8.89 -17.67
CA ARG A 321 -27.04 -8.62 -16.42
C ARG A 321 -26.28 -9.86 -15.94
N LEU A 322 -24.97 -9.74 -15.81
CA LEU A 322 -24.09 -10.76 -15.25
C LEU A 322 -23.81 -10.46 -13.78
N MET A 323 -24.62 -11.01 -12.88
CA MET A 323 -24.50 -10.76 -11.43
C MET A 323 -23.15 -11.20 -10.86
N ALA A 324 -22.59 -12.32 -11.33
CA ALA A 324 -21.32 -12.84 -10.84
C ALA A 324 -20.11 -11.95 -11.17
N ASN A 325 -20.25 -11.08 -12.17
CA ASN A 325 -19.17 -10.22 -12.66
C ASN A 325 -19.47 -8.72 -12.46
N ASP A 326 -20.64 -8.39 -11.90
CA ASP A 326 -21.15 -7.02 -11.76
C ASP A 326 -21.11 -6.23 -13.08
N MET A 327 -21.76 -6.77 -14.12
CA MET A 327 -21.81 -6.14 -15.45
C MET A 327 -23.20 -6.16 -16.08
N LEU A 328 -23.46 -5.16 -16.90
CA LEU A 328 -24.57 -5.06 -17.83
C LEU A 328 -24.03 -5.09 -19.25
N ILE A 329 -24.39 -6.12 -20.00
CA ILE A 329 -24.09 -6.27 -21.42
C ILE A 329 -25.24 -5.67 -22.22
N LEU A 330 -24.91 -4.84 -23.20
CA LEU A 330 -25.82 -4.20 -24.14
C LEU A 330 -25.64 -4.89 -25.50
N HIS A 331 -26.69 -5.57 -25.98
CA HIS A 331 -26.69 -6.20 -27.29
C HIS A 331 -27.35 -5.27 -28.29
N LEU A 332 -26.65 -4.96 -29.37
CA LEU A 332 -27.09 -4.00 -30.39
C LEU A 332 -27.75 -4.73 -31.55
N SER A 333 -28.74 -4.08 -32.18
CA SER A 333 -29.42 -4.63 -33.36
C SER A 333 -28.55 -4.61 -34.63
N SER A 334 -27.50 -3.78 -34.65
CA SER A 334 -26.57 -3.68 -35.77
C SER A 334 -25.12 -3.70 -35.28
N HIS A 335 -24.21 -4.10 -36.17
CA HIS A 335 -22.78 -3.99 -35.91
C HIS A 335 -22.33 -2.55 -36.09
N ILE A 336 -21.49 -2.09 -35.18
CA ILE A 336 -20.83 -0.81 -35.28
C ILE A 336 -19.44 -1.03 -35.85
N SER A 337 -19.08 -0.28 -36.90
CA SER A 337 -17.73 -0.32 -37.48
C SER A 337 -16.67 0.22 -36.51
N SER A 338 -15.41 -0.19 -36.69
CA SER A 338 -14.27 0.40 -35.98
C SER A 338 -14.13 1.91 -36.22
N GLU A 339 -13.39 2.58 -35.32
CA GLU A 339 -13.08 4.01 -35.33
C GLU A 339 -14.30 4.95 -35.26
N ARG A 340 -15.43 4.45 -34.74
CA ARG A 340 -16.66 5.23 -34.48
C ARG A 340 -16.66 5.80 -33.07
N ILE A 341 -17.19 7.01 -32.90
CA ILE A 341 -17.46 7.64 -31.60
C ILE A 341 -18.95 7.55 -31.33
N ILE A 342 -19.29 7.01 -30.16
CA ILE A 342 -20.66 6.71 -29.76
C ILE A 342 -20.90 7.25 -28.37
N PHE A 343 -22.11 7.76 -28.14
CA PHE A 343 -22.58 8.07 -26.80
C PHE A 343 -23.48 6.98 -26.26
N ILE A 344 -23.21 6.55 -25.03
CA ILE A 344 -24.11 5.74 -24.22
C ILE A 344 -24.72 6.65 -23.16
N LYS A 345 -26.04 6.78 -23.14
CA LYS A 345 -26.78 7.52 -22.12
C LYS A 345 -27.69 6.57 -21.35
N ILE A 346 -27.54 6.53 -20.03
CA ILE A 346 -28.52 5.93 -19.13
C ILE A 346 -29.26 7.08 -18.44
N ALA A 347 -30.48 7.35 -18.90
CA ALA A 347 -31.30 8.47 -18.44
C ALA A 347 -31.74 8.32 -16.97
N LYS A 348 -31.85 7.08 -16.48
CA LYS A 348 -32.25 6.81 -15.10
C LYS A 348 -31.66 5.50 -14.59
N PHE A 349 -31.07 5.57 -13.40
CA PHE A 349 -30.76 4.41 -12.58
C PHE A 349 -31.14 4.69 -11.13
N THR A 350 -31.30 3.62 -10.34
CA THR A 350 -31.54 3.72 -8.90
C THR A 350 -30.73 2.67 -8.17
N SER A 351 -29.92 3.12 -7.20
CA SER A 351 -29.18 2.26 -6.29
C SER A 351 -29.73 2.35 -4.87
N TYR A 352 -29.81 1.21 -4.20
CA TYR A 352 -30.16 1.11 -2.79
C TYR A 352 -28.92 0.66 -2.01
N ILE A 353 -28.38 1.54 -1.16
CA ILE A 353 -27.19 1.25 -0.37
C ILE A 353 -27.59 0.94 1.07
N GLU A 354 -27.29 -0.28 1.51
CA GLU A 354 -27.56 -0.79 2.85
C GLU A 354 -26.52 -0.32 3.88
N GLN A 355 -26.89 -0.40 5.17
CA GLN A 355 -26.05 0.07 6.29
C GLN A 355 -24.69 -0.64 6.42
N ARG A 356 -24.62 -1.90 6.02
CA ARG A 356 -23.37 -2.68 6.07
C ARG A 356 -22.47 -2.49 4.85
N SER A 357 -22.85 -1.60 3.92
CA SER A 357 -22.08 -1.36 2.72
C SER A 357 -20.83 -0.52 3.01
N ASN A 358 -19.69 -0.94 2.48
CA ASN A 358 -18.43 -0.19 2.57
C ASN A 358 -18.31 0.92 1.51
N VAL A 359 -19.37 1.16 0.72
CA VAL A 359 -19.41 2.12 -0.41
C VAL A 359 -19.49 3.57 0.06
N ILE A 360 -19.92 3.80 1.30
CA ILE A 360 -20.19 5.12 1.87
C ILE A 360 -19.82 5.14 3.36
N ASN A 361 -19.61 6.33 3.90
CA ASN A 361 -19.57 6.56 5.34
C ASN A 361 -20.65 7.57 5.71
N LEU A 362 -21.45 7.25 6.72
CA LEU A 362 -22.45 8.14 7.31
C LEU A 362 -22.12 8.38 8.78
N GLN A 363 -21.88 9.64 9.13
CA GLN A 363 -21.92 10.12 10.51
C GLN A 363 -23.26 10.80 10.72
N SER A 364 -24.09 10.20 11.58
CA SER A 364 -25.38 10.75 11.97
C SER A 364 -25.39 11.21 13.44
N PRO A 365 -26.19 12.23 13.79
CA PRO A 365 -26.42 12.62 15.16
C PRO A 365 -26.92 11.45 16.02
N ARG A 366 -26.24 11.18 17.13
CA ARG A 366 -26.81 10.26 18.13
C ARG A 366 -28.02 10.91 18.81
N ARG A 367 -28.97 10.09 19.27
CA ARG A 367 -30.23 10.59 19.87
C ARG A 367 -30.01 11.59 21.02
N TRP A 368 -28.94 11.43 21.81
CA TRP A 368 -28.59 12.31 22.94
C TRP A 368 -27.73 13.54 22.57
N GLN A 369 -27.33 13.69 21.30
CA GLN A 369 -26.51 14.81 20.81
C GLN A 369 -27.28 15.74 19.85
N LYS A 370 -28.62 15.62 19.81
CA LYS A 370 -29.50 16.46 18.99
C LYS A 370 -29.21 17.95 19.26
N GLY A 371 -28.90 18.70 18.20
CA GLY A 371 -28.59 20.13 18.25
C GLY A 371 -27.10 20.49 18.29
N THR A 372 -26.19 19.52 18.40
CA THR A 372 -24.72 19.74 18.36
C THR A 372 -23.96 18.79 17.43
N SER A 373 -24.62 17.75 16.93
CA SER A 373 -24.01 16.77 16.02
C SER A 373 -24.20 17.13 14.56
N SER A 374 -23.11 17.07 13.81
CA SER A 374 -23.08 17.19 12.37
C SER A 374 -23.62 15.93 11.68
N LEU A 375 -24.25 16.11 10.53
CA LEU A 375 -24.64 15.03 9.64
C LEU A 375 -23.71 15.06 8.44
N ILE A 376 -22.92 14.01 8.25
CA ILE A 376 -21.92 13.92 7.19
C ILE A 376 -22.10 12.59 6.45
N PHE A 377 -22.33 12.68 5.15
CA PHE A 377 -22.31 11.57 4.21
C PHE A 377 -21.07 11.73 3.32
N SER A 378 -20.34 10.65 3.07
CA SER A 378 -19.19 10.67 2.17
C SER A 378 -19.08 9.35 1.40
N SER A 379 -18.61 9.43 0.15
CA SER A 379 -18.33 8.25 -0.68
C SER A 379 -17.06 7.53 -0.22
N ASN A 380 -17.04 6.20 -0.34
CA ASN A 380 -15.88 5.33 -0.12
C ASN A 380 -15.88 4.17 -1.12
N PHE A 381 -15.30 4.38 -2.30
CA PHE A 381 -15.32 3.34 -3.35
C PHE A 381 -14.17 2.33 -3.27
N GLY A 382 -13.19 2.55 -2.39
CA GLY A 382 -12.03 1.67 -2.24
C GLY A 382 -11.37 1.36 -3.59
N ILE A 383 -11.31 0.07 -3.95
CA ILE A 383 -10.65 -0.38 -5.19
C ILE A 383 -11.66 -0.60 -6.33
N ARG A 384 -12.87 -1.10 -6.07
CA ARG A 384 -13.86 -1.53 -7.09
C ARG A 384 -15.34 -1.40 -6.68
N ASN A 385 -15.64 -0.46 -5.80
CA ASN A 385 -17.00 -0.34 -5.26
C ASN A 385 -17.79 0.82 -5.89
N ALA A 386 -17.24 1.53 -6.88
CA ALA A 386 -17.95 2.63 -7.54
C ALA A 386 -19.19 2.13 -8.29
N LYS A 387 -19.08 0.95 -8.92
CA LYS A 387 -20.19 0.26 -9.61
C LYS A 387 -21.39 -0.05 -8.70
N MET A 388 -21.21 -0.02 -7.38
CA MET A 388 -22.30 -0.21 -6.42
C MET A 388 -23.15 1.06 -6.23
N MET A 389 -22.68 2.23 -6.66
CA MET A 389 -23.44 3.47 -6.54
C MET A 389 -24.00 3.94 -7.89
N PHE A 390 -23.22 3.79 -8.97
CA PHE A 390 -23.63 4.20 -10.31
C PHE A 390 -23.00 3.30 -11.38
N PRO A 391 -23.64 3.13 -12.57
CA PRO A 391 -23.03 2.43 -13.69
C PRO A 391 -21.75 3.12 -14.16
N CYS A 392 -20.64 2.39 -14.27
CA CYS A 392 -19.34 2.96 -14.66
C CYS A 392 -18.38 1.92 -15.24
N TYR A 393 -17.19 2.36 -15.66
CA TYR A 393 -16.08 1.48 -16.06
C TYR A 393 -15.15 1.30 -14.85
N ASP A 394 -15.49 0.35 -13.97
CA ASP A 394 -14.86 0.18 -12.65
C ASP A 394 -13.58 -0.69 -12.73
N ASN A 395 -12.62 -0.20 -13.52
CA ASN A 395 -11.29 -0.77 -13.66
C ASN A 395 -10.22 0.30 -13.41
N ILE A 396 -9.14 -0.08 -12.72
CA ILE A 396 -8.14 0.87 -12.25
C ILE A 396 -7.21 1.39 -13.37
N ASN A 397 -7.17 0.71 -14.52
CA ASN A 397 -6.46 1.17 -15.72
C ASN A 397 -7.28 2.15 -16.58
N VAL A 398 -8.58 2.30 -16.30
CA VAL A 398 -9.47 3.16 -17.09
C VAL A 398 -9.63 4.50 -16.37
N LYS A 399 -8.86 5.50 -16.80
CA LYS A 399 -9.01 6.89 -16.37
C LYS A 399 -9.79 7.69 -17.40
N ILE A 400 -10.86 8.34 -16.97
CA ILE A 400 -11.77 9.09 -17.84
C ILE A 400 -11.97 10.50 -17.28
N PRO A 401 -11.83 11.56 -18.08
CA PRO A 401 -12.29 12.90 -17.74
C PRO A 401 -13.77 12.87 -17.31
N THR A 402 -14.05 13.29 -16.08
CA THR A 402 -15.37 13.12 -15.46
C THR A 402 -16.07 14.43 -15.09
N THR A 403 -17.26 14.58 -15.65
CA THR A 403 -18.44 15.35 -15.27
C THR A 403 -19.12 14.98 -13.95
N LEU A 404 -19.32 15.86 -12.95
CA LEU A 404 -20.17 15.50 -11.80
C LEU A 404 -21.22 16.56 -11.45
N LYS A 405 -22.48 16.16 -11.38
CA LYS A 405 -23.58 16.96 -10.82
C LYS A 405 -24.24 16.24 -9.66
N ILE A 406 -24.45 16.93 -8.55
CA ILE A 406 -25.12 16.40 -7.36
C ILE A 406 -26.31 17.28 -7.00
N THR A 407 -27.50 16.70 -7.01
CA THR A 407 -28.74 17.32 -6.51
C THR A 407 -29.06 16.82 -5.11
N THR A 408 -29.31 17.74 -4.17
CA THR A 408 -29.69 17.41 -2.79
C THR A 408 -30.60 18.49 -2.19
N LYS A 409 -31.06 18.31 -0.94
CA LYS A 409 -31.83 19.35 -0.23
C LYS A 409 -30.96 20.57 0.04
N SER A 410 -31.53 21.77 0.00
CA SER A 410 -30.83 23.06 0.13
C SER A 410 -30.03 23.20 1.43
N ASP A 411 -30.46 22.53 2.50
CA ASP A 411 -29.78 22.44 3.80
C ASP A 411 -28.37 21.82 3.76
N PHE A 412 -28.06 21.02 2.72
CA PHE A 412 -26.78 20.34 2.62
C PHE A 412 -25.79 21.12 1.75
N ASN A 413 -24.55 21.15 2.23
CA ASN A 413 -23.40 21.56 1.44
C ASN A 413 -22.75 20.34 0.80
N VAL A 414 -22.23 20.52 -0.42
CA VAL A 414 -21.54 19.46 -1.16
C VAL A 414 -20.10 19.86 -1.41
N ARG A 415 -19.20 18.89 -1.26
CA ARG A 415 -17.81 18.96 -1.71
C ARG A 415 -17.50 17.75 -2.54
N SER A 416 -16.63 17.92 -3.53
CA SER A 416 -16.10 16.86 -4.36
C SER A 416 -14.63 17.14 -4.66
N ASN A 417 -13.96 16.14 -5.20
CA ASN A 417 -12.62 16.17 -5.76
C ASN A 417 -12.49 17.19 -6.91
N PHE A 418 -13.61 17.43 -7.59
CA PHE A 418 -13.74 18.31 -8.74
C PHE A 418 -13.98 19.77 -8.33
N LEU A 419 -13.64 20.70 -9.23
CA LEU A 419 -13.83 22.13 -8.99
C LEU A 419 -15.32 22.46 -9.06
N LEU A 420 -15.85 23.13 -8.03
CA LEU A 420 -17.22 23.61 -8.05
C LEU A 420 -17.34 24.75 -9.07
N ASN A 421 -18.13 24.54 -10.12
CA ASN A 421 -18.34 25.52 -11.18
C ASN A 421 -19.57 26.39 -10.87
N ASN A 422 -20.73 25.77 -10.69
CA ASN A 422 -21.98 26.47 -10.46
C ASN A 422 -22.87 25.75 -9.44
N THR A 423 -23.78 26.50 -8.84
CA THR A 423 -24.78 26.01 -7.90
C THR A 423 -26.15 26.59 -8.26
N ASN A 424 -27.07 25.73 -8.66
CA ASN A 424 -28.42 26.12 -9.10
C ASN A 424 -29.47 25.69 -8.07
N ILE A 425 -30.52 26.48 -7.90
CA ILE A 425 -31.70 26.11 -7.12
C ILE A 425 -32.77 25.62 -8.10
N ILE A 426 -33.24 24.38 -7.96
CA ILE A 426 -34.09 23.73 -8.96
C ILE A 426 -35.59 23.94 -8.68
N ASN A 427 -36.01 24.14 -7.42
CA ASN A 427 -37.42 24.27 -7.06
C ASN A 427 -37.69 25.45 -6.09
N GLU A 428 -38.68 26.28 -6.40
CA GLU A 428 -39.29 27.28 -5.50
C GLU A 428 -40.58 26.71 -4.84
N GLY A 429 -40.45 25.59 -4.10
CA GLY A 429 -41.56 24.92 -3.39
C GLY A 429 -41.19 24.50 -1.95
N GLU A 430 -42.04 23.70 -1.27
CA GLU A 430 -41.86 23.31 0.15
C GLU A 430 -40.55 22.55 0.46
N ASP A 431 -40.01 21.79 -0.51
CA ASP A 431 -38.69 21.15 -0.43
C ASP A 431 -37.73 21.82 -1.43
N GLN A 432 -37.01 22.86 -0.99
CA GLN A 432 -36.00 23.53 -1.82
C GLN A 432 -34.84 22.58 -2.16
N LEU A 433 -34.62 22.31 -3.45
CA LEU A 433 -33.52 21.48 -3.95
C LEU A 433 -32.40 22.35 -4.52
N LYS A 434 -31.16 21.90 -4.32
CA LYS A 434 -29.95 22.57 -4.77
C LYS A 434 -29.08 21.60 -5.55
N GLU A 435 -28.69 22.00 -6.74
CA GLU A 435 -27.79 21.27 -7.62
C GLU A 435 -26.41 21.91 -7.59
N TYR A 436 -25.40 21.08 -7.37
CA TYR A 436 -23.99 21.45 -7.41
C TYR A 436 -23.38 20.84 -8.68
N SER A 437 -22.90 21.70 -9.57
CA SER A 437 -22.21 21.29 -10.80
C SER A 437 -20.71 21.43 -10.63
N PHE A 438 -20.01 20.32 -10.79
CA PHE A 438 -18.56 20.23 -10.67
C PHE A 438 -17.92 19.92 -12.02
N GLU A 439 -16.82 20.61 -12.32
CA GLU A 439 -16.05 20.44 -13.55
C GLU A 439 -14.85 19.50 -13.32
N GLY A 440 -14.71 18.52 -14.21
CA GLY A 440 -13.61 17.57 -14.19
C GLY A 440 -12.25 18.23 -14.43
N THR A 441 -11.25 17.90 -13.61
CA THR A 441 -9.86 18.29 -13.85
C THR A 441 -9.01 17.02 -14.00
N GLY A 442 -8.53 16.78 -15.21
CA GLY A 442 -7.77 15.56 -15.54
C GLY A 442 -8.64 14.30 -15.63
N ALA A 443 -8.03 13.20 -16.04
CA ALA A 443 -8.67 11.89 -16.12
C ALA A 443 -8.54 11.14 -14.80
N MET A 444 -9.63 10.51 -14.33
CA MET A 444 -9.68 9.77 -13.07
C MET A 444 -10.40 8.43 -13.25
N THR A 445 -10.08 7.46 -12.40
CA THR A 445 -10.79 6.17 -12.38
C THR A 445 -12.11 6.32 -11.62
N ALA A 446 -13.09 5.46 -11.89
CA ALA A 446 -14.41 5.53 -11.24
C ALA A 446 -14.32 5.46 -9.70
N ASN A 447 -13.41 4.65 -9.16
CA ASN A 447 -13.19 4.52 -7.71
C ASN A 447 -12.47 5.73 -7.07
N GLN A 448 -11.86 6.61 -7.86
CA GLN A 448 -11.24 7.86 -7.38
C GLN A 448 -12.25 9.00 -7.26
N ILE A 449 -13.45 8.89 -7.85
CA ILE A 449 -14.52 9.89 -7.68
C ILE A 449 -14.89 9.92 -6.21
N ALA A 450 -14.79 11.08 -5.58
CA ALA A 450 -15.29 11.25 -4.23
C ALA A 450 -16.06 12.56 -4.03
N PHE A 451 -17.01 12.50 -3.11
CA PHE A 451 -17.84 13.62 -2.71
C PHE A 451 -18.39 13.41 -1.29
N SER A 452 -18.78 14.52 -0.67
CA SER A 452 -19.40 14.54 0.64
C SER A 452 -20.56 15.52 0.68
N LEU A 453 -21.65 15.09 1.31
CA LEU A 453 -22.80 15.91 1.66
C LEU A 453 -22.78 16.13 3.16
N PHE A 454 -22.85 17.36 3.63
CA PHE A 454 -22.81 17.64 5.06
C PHE A 454 -23.66 18.83 5.47
N LYS A 455 -24.11 18.78 6.73
CA LYS A 455 -24.90 19.79 7.41
C LYS A 455 -24.36 19.96 8.83
N ASP A 456 -24.52 21.17 9.37
CA ASP A 456 -24.14 21.53 10.74
C ASP A 456 -22.65 21.27 11.02
N THR A 457 -21.76 21.68 10.12
CA THR A 457 -20.29 21.56 10.25
C THR A 457 -19.63 22.93 10.46
N GLN A 458 -18.34 22.93 10.79
CA GLN A 458 -17.49 24.12 10.73
C GLN A 458 -16.48 23.95 9.59
N ASN A 459 -16.30 25.00 8.80
CA ASN A 459 -15.33 25.02 7.71
C ASN A 459 -14.25 26.05 8.03
N ILE A 460 -12.99 25.60 8.01
CA ILE A 460 -11.82 26.42 8.27
C ILE A 460 -11.00 26.45 6.98
N PHE A 461 -10.59 27.63 6.56
CA PHE A 461 -9.87 27.82 5.30
C PHE A 461 -8.49 28.40 5.53
N ASP A 462 -7.55 27.95 4.73
CA ASP A 462 -6.27 28.58 4.56
C ASP A 462 -6.05 28.98 3.11
N LYS A 463 -6.44 30.22 2.80
CA LYS A 463 -6.34 30.82 1.47
C LYS A 463 -4.94 31.35 1.13
N SER A 464 -4.02 31.33 2.11
CA SER A 464 -2.66 31.82 1.88
C SER A 464 -1.76 30.80 1.18
N SER A 465 -2.17 29.53 1.11
CA SER A 465 -1.46 28.46 0.40
C SER A 465 -1.96 28.30 -1.03
N LYS A 466 -1.10 27.74 -1.88
CA LYS A 466 -1.45 27.19 -3.18
C LYS A 466 -1.03 25.72 -3.16
N PRO A 467 -1.97 24.76 -3.18
CA PRO A 467 -3.43 24.92 -3.29
C PRO A 467 -4.10 25.56 -2.06
N GLU A 468 -5.31 26.07 -2.23
CA GLU A 468 -6.17 26.46 -1.11
C GLU A 468 -6.46 25.22 -0.25
N LEU A 469 -6.37 25.34 1.07
CA LEU A 469 -6.70 24.26 1.99
C LEU A 469 -8.03 24.53 2.68
N GLU A 470 -8.94 23.56 2.68
CA GLU A 470 -10.18 23.60 3.45
C GLU A 470 -10.21 22.43 4.43
N LEU A 471 -10.51 22.70 5.69
CA LEU A 471 -10.77 21.71 6.72
C LEU A 471 -12.25 21.77 7.12
N ILE A 472 -12.95 20.65 7.02
CA ILE A 472 -14.35 20.49 7.41
C ILE A 472 -14.40 19.57 8.62
N ILE A 473 -14.99 20.07 9.72
CA ILE A 473 -15.09 19.34 10.98
C ILE A 473 -16.51 19.36 11.52
N ALA A 474 -16.82 18.38 12.35
CA ALA A 474 -18.07 18.36 13.08
C ALA A 474 -18.14 19.49 14.12
N GLN A 475 -19.32 20.04 14.37
CA GLN A 475 -19.54 21.17 15.28
C GLN A 475 -19.12 20.89 16.73
N HIS A 476 -19.15 19.63 17.15
CA HIS A 476 -18.84 19.22 18.52
C HIS A 476 -17.33 19.16 18.82
N ILE A 477 -16.46 19.23 17.81
CA ILE A 477 -15.00 19.27 18.02
C ILE A 477 -14.64 20.60 18.69
N LYS A 478 -14.22 20.53 19.95
CA LYS A 478 -13.98 21.72 20.80
C LYS A 478 -12.68 22.45 20.49
N LYS A 479 -11.68 21.76 19.95
CA LYS A 479 -10.37 22.34 19.62
C LYS A 479 -10.54 23.22 18.39
N LYS A 480 -10.24 24.51 18.50
CA LYS A 480 -10.38 25.48 17.39
C LYS A 480 -9.07 25.80 16.67
N ASP A 481 -7.92 25.38 17.22
CA ASP A 481 -6.63 25.59 16.59
C ASP A 481 -6.14 24.35 15.84
N PHE A 482 -6.25 24.42 14.51
CA PHE A 482 -5.75 23.43 13.55
C PHE A 482 -4.60 23.99 12.70
N ASN A 483 -3.91 25.04 13.14
CA ASN A 483 -2.78 25.61 12.40
C ASN A 483 -1.67 24.58 12.13
N TRP A 484 -1.47 23.65 13.08
CA TRP A 484 -0.53 22.54 12.92
C TRP A 484 -0.84 21.69 11.68
N LEU A 485 -2.13 21.44 11.39
CA LEU A 485 -2.58 20.63 10.27
C LEU A 485 -2.24 21.33 8.95
N PHE A 486 -2.59 22.60 8.82
CA PHE A 486 -2.31 23.37 7.61
C PHE A 486 -0.81 23.52 7.36
N GLN A 487 -0.01 23.77 8.41
CA GLN A 487 1.46 23.84 8.31
C GLN A 487 2.07 22.51 7.85
N GLU A 488 1.60 21.38 8.39
CA GLU A 488 2.06 20.06 7.99
C GLU A 488 1.68 19.75 6.54
N VAL A 489 0.42 20.00 6.17
CA VAL A 489 -0.07 19.77 4.80
C VAL A 489 0.75 20.56 3.78
N ARG A 490 1.04 21.83 4.07
CA ARG A 490 1.91 22.68 3.23
C ARG A 490 3.31 22.11 3.12
N THR A 491 3.93 21.75 4.24
CA THR A 491 5.29 21.22 4.27
C THR A 491 5.42 19.97 3.40
N VAL A 492 4.41 19.09 3.46
CA VAL A 492 4.39 17.86 2.66
C VAL A 492 4.13 18.18 1.17
N ILE A 493 3.22 19.10 0.85
CA ILE A 493 2.98 19.55 -0.53
C ILE A 493 4.25 20.17 -1.12
N ASP A 494 4.90 21.10 -0.43
CA ASP A 494 6.12 21.78 -0.89
C ASP A 494 7.25 20.78 -1.15
N GLU A 495 7.40 19.77 -0.29
CA GLU A 495 8.40 18.71 -0.48
C GLU A 495 8.04 17.83 -1.68
N MET A 496 6.76 17.49 -1.88
CA MET A 496 6.31 16.73 -3.05
C MET A 496 6.46 17.52 -4.36
N GLU A 497 6.16 18.82 -4.38
CA GLU A 497 6.42 19.69 -5.53
C GLU A 497 7.92 19.78 -5.83
N SER A 498 8.76 19.86 -4.79
CA SER A 498 10.23 19.86 -4.93
C SER A 498 10.79 18.54 -5.51
N LEU A 499 10.20 17.41 -5.12
CA LEU A 499 10.62 16.08 -5.56
C LEU A 499 10.10 15.74 -6.96
N THR A 500 8.87 16.14 -7.29
CA THR A 500 8.23 15.86 -8.58
C THR A 500 8.54 16.91 -9.64
N ASN A 501 9.07 18.07 -9.24
CA ASN A 501 9.23 19.25 -10.09
C ASN A 501 7.92 19.66 -10.81
N SER A 502 6.78 19.37 -10.18
CA SER A 502 5.45 19.70 -10.66
C SER A 502 4.63 20.27 -9.51
N LYS A 503 3.89 21.35 -9.79
CA LYS A 503 2.95 21.90 -8.82
C LYS A 503 1.80 20.94 -8.57
N TYR A 504 1.14 21.09 -7.42
CA TYR A 504 -0.11 20.40 -7.14
C TYR A 504 -1.15 20.77 -8.21
N PRO A 505 -1.68 19.80 -8.98
CA PRO A 505 -2.51 20.09 -10.15
C PRO A 505 -3.88 20.71 -9.87
N LEU A 506 -4.47 20.45 -8.70
CA LEU A 506 -5.80 20.94 -8.35
C LEU A 506 -5.72 22.28 -7.62
N GLN A 507 -6.73 23.14 -7.77
CA GLN A 507 -6.72 24.47 -7.15
C GLN A 507 -6.87 24.42 -5.62
N LYS A 508 -7.45 23.33 -5.11
CA LYS A 508 -7.85 23.18 -3.72
C LYS A 508 -7.68 21.74 -3.25
N LEU A 509 -7.30 21.58 -1.98
CA LEU A 509 -7.31 20.32 -1.25
C LEU A 509 -8.24 20.42 -0.05
N THR A 510 -9.26 19.56 -0.01
CA THR A 510 -10.25 19.52 1.08
C THR A 510 -9.94 18.36 2.02
N ILE A 511 -9.91 18.63 3.32
CA ILE A 511 -9.74 17.65 4.38
C ILE A 511 -11.05 17.58 5.16
N LEU A 512 -11.71 16.42 5.15
CA LEU A 512 -12.96 16.18 5.86
C LEU A 512 -12.70 15.29 7.07
N ALA A 513 -13.03 15.75 8.27
CA ALA A 513 -13.00 14.96 9.48
C ALA A 513 -14.37 14.33 9.74
N THR A 514 -14.45 13.01 9.75
CA THR A 514 -15.71 12.28 9.99
C THR A 514 -15.44 10.89 10.58
N SER A 515 -16.49 10.24 11.06
CA SER A 515 -16.44 8.84 11.49
C SER A 515 -16.27 7.91 10.28
N ILE A 516 -15.11 7.26 10.20
CA ILE A 516 -14.78 6.26 9.18
C ILE A 516 -14.17 5.01 9.83
N ASN A 517 -14.29 3.86 9.14
CA ASN A 517 -13.72 2.58 9.57
C ASN A 517 -12.23 2.43 9.24
N HIS A 518 -11.63 3.44 8.61
CA HIS A 518 -10.21 3.53 8.28
C HIS A 518 -9.60 4.72 9.05
N ASP A 519 -8.28 4.82 9.14
CA ASP A 519 -7.67 6.01 9.76
C ASP A 519 -7.69 7.22 8.83
N ILE A 520 -7.55 6.97 7.53
CA ILE A 520 -7.58 7.98 6.47
C ILE A 520 -8.00 7.35 5.14
N LEU A 521 -8.70 8.12 4.31
CA LEU A 521 -8.99 7.81 2.90
C LEU A 521 -8.48 8.96 2.05
N SER A 522 -7.67 8.66 1.04
CA SER A 522 -7.07 9.67 0.16
C SER A 522 -7.65 9.57 -1.24
N SER A 523 -8.66 10.38 -1.54
CA SER A 523 -9.11 10.59 -2.92
C SER A 523 -8.47 11.86 -3.47
N PRO A 524 -8.28 12.00 -4.79
CA PRO A 524 -7.67 13.19 -5.37
C PRO A 524 -8.45 14.47 -4.96
N GLY A 525 -7.81 15.46 -4.35
CA GLY A 525 -8.47 16.71 -3.93
C GLY A 525 -9.37 16.62 -2.69
N LEU A 526 -9.68 15.41 -2.20
CA LEU A 526 -10.51 15.19 -1.01
C LEU A 526 -9.92 14.07 -0.14
N ILE A 527 -9.39 14.46 1.01
CA ILE A 527 -8.87 13.55 2.04
C ILE A 527 -9.90 13.44 3.16
N ILE A 528 -10.29 12.23 3.52
CA ILE A 528 -11.20 11.97 4.64
C ILE A 528 -10.37 11.40 5.80
N VAL A 529 -10.35 12.11 6.93
CA VAL A 529 -9.60 11.74 8.13
C VAL A 529 -10.58 11.28 9.19
N LYS A 530 -10.20 10.24 9.95
CA LYS A 530 -10.96 9.82 11.12
C LYS A 530 -10.98 10.93 12.16
N GLU A 531 -12.17 11.29 12.62
CA GLU A 531 -12.39 12.40 13.58
C GLU A 531 -11.45 12.36 14.80
N ALA A 532 -11.28 11.18 15.42
CA ALA A 532 -10.38 10.98 16.56
C ALA A 532 -8.91 11.36 16.24
N SER A 533 -8.45 11.21 15.00
CA SER A 533 -7.08 11.55 14.62
C SER A 533 -6.80 13.05 14.77
N LEU A 534 -7.81 13.91 14.57
CA LEU A 534 -7.68 15.35 14.76
C LEU A 534 -7.76 15.77 16.24
N GLU A 535 -8.55 15.05 17.05
CA GLU A 535 -8.64 15.29 18.49
C GLU A 535 -7.31 14.98 19.19
N TYR A 536 -6.66 13.89 18.77
CA TYR A 536 -5.38 13.42 19.34
C TYR A 536 -4.17 13.81 18.47
N SER A 537 -3.98 15.12 18.24
CA SER A 537 -2.86 15.66 17.45
C SER A 537 -1.44 15.44 18.02
N LYS A 538 -1.30 14.66 19.10
CA LYS A 538 0.01 14.23 19.64
C LYS A 538 0.36 12.82 19.20
N TYR A 539 -0.58 12.12 18.58
CA TYR A 539 -0.40 10.76 18.16
C TYR A 539 0.39 10.72 16.85
N TYR A 540 1.61 10.19 16.87
CA TYR A 540 2.51 10.25 15.72
C TYR A 540 1.88 9.63 14.47
N GLN A 541 1.05 8.59 14.61
CA GLN A 541 0.43 7.90 13.47
C GLN A 541 -0.54 8.79 12.70
N THR A 542 -1.20 9.75 13.36
CA THR A 542 -2.02 10.76 12.68
C THR A 542 -1.19 11.50 11.64
N HIS A 543 0.01 11.94 12.01
CA HIS A 543 0.91 12.69 11.14
C HIS A 543 1.45 11.84 10.00
N THR A 544 1.79 10.57 10.27
CA THR A 544 2.27 9.66 9.22
C THR A 544 1.19 9.31 8.21
N PHE A 545 -0.04 9.05 8.67
CA PHE A 545 -1.17 8.75 7.79
C PHE A 545 -1.56 9.97 6.96
N LEU A 546 -1.59 11.17 7.55
CA LEU A 546 -1.84 12.41 6.84
C LEU A 546 -0.76 12.67 5.77
N THR A 547 0.51 12.54 6.14
CA THR A 547 1.64 12.67 5.21
C THR A 547 1.51 11.70 4.04
N LYS A 548 1.22 10.42 4.30
CA LYS A 548 0.98 9.42 3.25
C LYS A 548 -0.20 9.79 2.36
N ALA A 549 -1.31 10.25 2.91
CA ALA A 549 -2.49 10.63 2.15
C ALA A 549 -2.21 11.81 1.20
N ILE A 550 -1.38 12.77 1.61
CA ILE A 550 -0.96 13.89 0.77
C ILE A 550 0.00 13.42 -0.34
N ILE A 551 0.97 12.56 -0.01
CA ILE A 551 1.87 11.93 -1.01
C ILE A 551 1.06 11.18 -2.07
N GLN A 552 0.03 10.45 -1.62
CA GLN A 552 -0.86 9.67 -2.49
C GLN A 552 -1.62 10.52 -3.50
N GLN A 553 -1.72 11.84 -3.30
CA GLN A 553 -2.27 12.73 -4.32
C GLN A 553 -1.49 12.63 -5.63
N TRP A 554 -0.16 12.57 -5.58
CA TRP A 554 0.67 12.29 -6.76
C TRP A 554 0.73 10.79 -7.02
N ILE A 555 1.28 10.03 -6.06
CA ILE A 555 1.57 8.59 -6.21
C ILE A 555 0.44 7.76 -5.60
N GLY A 556 -0.58 7.54 -6.42
CA GLY A 556 -1.76 6.73 -6.15
C GLY A 556 -3.05 7.30 -6.66
N ASN A 557 -3.07 8.62 -6.87
CA ASN A 557 -4.17 9.34 -7.46
C ASN A 557 -3.82 9.80 -8.88
N PHE A 558 -3.09 10.92 -9.03
CA PHE A 558 -2.77 11.47 -10.36
C PHE A 558 -1.96 10.49 -11.22
N ILE A 559 -1.01 9.79 -10.62
CA ILE A 559 -0.29 8.65 -11.19
C ILE A 559 -0.73 7.43 -10.39
N SER A 560 -1.35 6.45 -11.03
CA SER A 560 -1.86 5.25 -10.34
C SER A 560 -1.41 3.98 -11.03
N SER A 561 -1.40 2.87 -10.30
CA SER A 561 -1.09 1.55 -10.86
C SER A 561 -2.05 1.16 -11.98
N GLU A 562 -1.54 0.57 -13.06
CA GLU A 562 -2.36 0.00 -14.13
C GLU A 562 -3.03 -1.32 -13.69
N LYS A 563 -2.32 -2.18 -12.96
CA LYS A 563 -2.81 -3.49 -12.54
C LYS A 563 -3.00 -3.61 -11.03
N ARG A 564 -3.98 -4.43 -10.63
CA ARG A 564 -4.41 -4.54 -9.21
C ARG A 564 -3.36 -5.22 -8.36
N ASN A 565 -2.75 -6.25 -8.92
CA ASN A 565 -1.63 -6.96 -8.33
C ASN A 565 -0.37 -6.07 -8.20
N GLU A 566 -0.26 -4.98 -8.95
CA GLU A 566 0.86 -4.04 -8.92
C GLU A 566 0.70 -2.92 -7.86
N LEU A 567 -0.44 -2.84 -7.17
CA LEU A 567 -0.72 -1.81 -6.15
C LEU A 567 0.28 -1.78 -4.99
N CYS A 568 0.92 -2.91 -4.66
CA CYS A 568 1.97 -2.93 -3.65
C CYS A 568 3.21 -2.11 -4.04
N ILE A 569 3.48 -1.92 -5.34
CA ILE A 569 4.61 -1.10 -5.81
C ILE A 569 4.34 0.36 -5.47
N GLN A 570 3.16 0.84 -5.84
CA GLN A 570 2.68 2.19 -5.53
C GLN A 570 2.66 2.44 -4.01
N ASP A 571 2.09 1.50 -3.23
CA ASP A 571 2.04 1.64 -1.77
C ASP A 571 3.44 1.62 -1.15
N GLY A 572 4.35 0.78 -1.64
CA GLY A 572 5.74 0.72 -1.23
C GLY A 572 6.47 2.05 -1.45
N LEU A 573 6.30 2.67 -2.63
CA LEU A 573 6.89 3.97 -2.92
C LEU A 573 6.32 5.06 -2.01
N SER A 574 5.00 5.09 -1.83
CA SER A 574 4.33 6.06 -0.95
C SER A 574 4.72 5.90 0.52
N ASN A 575 4.90 4.68 1.01
CA ASN A 575 5.41 4.41 2.37
C ASN A 575 6.86 4.90 2.54
N TYR A 576 7.72 4.65 1.56
CA TYR A 576 9.11 5.10 1.65
C TYR A 576 9.25 6.63 1.60
N LEU A 577 8.44 7.29 0.75
CA LEU A 577 8.33 8.74 0.74
C LEU A 577 7.77 9.25 2.07
N GLU A 578 6.76 8.59 2.64
CA GLU A 578 6.25 8.96 3.95
C GLU A 578 7.35 8.90 5.02
N TRP A 579 8.15 7.83 5.08
CA TRP A 579 9.28 7.75 6.02
C TRP A 579 10.24 8.93 5.86
N THR A 580 10.56 9.27 4.61
CA THR A 580 11.55 10.31 4.28
C THR A 580 11.02 11.70 4.60
N ILE A 581 9.77 12.00 4.25
CA ILE A 581 9.16 13.32 4.45
C ILE A 581 8.74 13.52 5.90
N SER A 582 8.07 12.54 6.51
CA SER A 582 7.56 12.66 7.87
C SER A 582 8.69 12.75 8.90
N SER A 583 9.86 12.13 8.65
CA SER A 583 11.04 12.27 9.52
C SER A 583 11.56 13.71 9.67
N LYS A 584 11.14 14.63 8.80
CA LYS A 584 11.48 16.06 8.87
C LYS A 584 10.45 16.87 9.66
N LEU A 585 9.30 16.28 9.99
CA LEU A 585 8.24 16.95 10.74
C LEU A 585 8.58 16.98 12.24
N PRO A 586 8.42 18.13 12.93
CA PRO A 586 8.73 18.25 14.36
C PRO A 586 7.94 17.29 15.27
N THR A 587 6.76 16.86 14.82
CA THR A 587 5.86 15.96 15.57
C THR A 587 6.25 14.49 15.46
N VAL A 588 7.11 14.12 14.51
CA VAL A 588 7.51 12.75 14.22
C VAL A 588 8.96 12.54 14.65
N ASN A 589 9.14 12.02 15.87
CA ASN A 589 10.47 11.69 16.40
C ASN A 589 10.90 10.26 16.03
N MET A 590 10.86 9.92 14.75
CA MET A 590 11.29 8.59 14.28
C MET A 590 12.08 8.73 12.98
N LYS A 591 13.30 8.18 12.98
CA LYS A 591 14.20 8.29 11.83
C LYS A 591 13.81 7.28 10.76
N VAL A 592 14.19 7.57 9.51
CA VAL A 592 14.03 6.64 8.38
C VAL A 592 14.67 5.28 8.68
N VAL A 593 15.85 5.29 9.32
CA VAL A 593 16.61 4.07 9.66
C VAL A 593 15.84 3.18 10.63
N ASP A 594 15.15 3.76 11.62
CA ASP A 594 14.38 2.99 12.62
C ASP A 594 13.19 2.30 11.96
N ARG A 595 12.45 3.03 11.11
CA ARG A 595 11.31 2.47 10.36
C ARG A 595 11.73 1.38 9.39
N TYR A 596 12.85 1.60 8.71
CA TYR A 596 13.44 0.60 7.84
C TYR A 596 13.80 -0.67 8.63
N LEU A 597 14.44 -0.52 9.79
CA LEU A 597 14.81 -1.66 10.63
C LEU A 597 13.59 -2.44 11.13
N GLU A 598 12.53 -1.75 11.55
CA GLU A 598 11.26 -2.36 11.96
C GLU A 598 10.62 -3.15 10.81
N ALA A 599 10.51 -2.53 9.63
CA ALA A 599 9.94 -3.14 8.43
C ALA A 599 10.77 -4.34 7.94
N LYS A 600 12.10 -4.20 7.89
CA LYS A 600 13.06 -5.28 7.57
C LYS A 600 12.92 -6.46 8.51
N THR A 601 12.86 -6.20 9.82
CA THR A 601 12.76 -7.26 10.85
C THR A 601 11.44 -8.01 10.74
N ARG A 602 10.32 -7.30 10.55
CA ARG A 602 9.00 -7.92 10.36
C ARG A 602 8.94 -8.75 9.10
N SER A 603 9.38 -8.20 7.96
CA SER A 603 9.38 -8.91 6.68
C SER A 603 10.27 -10.15 6.72
N MET A 604 11.51 -10.05 7.23
CA MET A 604 12.38 -11.23 7.36
C MET A 604 11.80 -12.30 8.28
N ARG A 605 11.13 -11.91 9.38
CA ARG A 605 10.47 -12.86 10.29
C ARG A 605 9.31 -13.59 9.60
N ASN A 606 8.53 -12.89 8.78
CA ASN A 606 7.45 -13.49 8.01
C ASN A 606 8.01 -14.52 7.01
N GLU A 607 9.04 -14.12 6.25
CA GLU A 607 9.74 -14.98 5.29
C GLU A 607 10.37 -16.22 5.98
N ASP A 608 11.00 -16.05 7.15
CA ASP A 608 11.59 -17.14 7.93
C ASP A 608 10.56 -18.13 8.48
N SER A 609 9.36 -17.64 8.82
CA SER A 609 8.28 -18.48 9.38
C SER A 609 7.55 -19.30 8.34
N GLY A 610 7.71 -18.98 7.04
CA GLY A 610 6.94 -19.57 5.94
C GLY A 610 5.43 -19.27 6.00
N PHE A 611 4.98 -18.43 6.95
CA PHE A 611 3.58 -18.10 7.16
C PHE A 611 2.99 -17.26 6.02
N ASP A 612 3.84 -16.48 5.35
CA ASP A 612 3.47 -15.78 4.13
C ASP A 612 4.72 -15.68 3.26
N SER A 613 4.77 -16.44 2.16
CA SER A 613 5.71 -16.08 1.09
C SER A 613 5.23 -14.72 0.59
N GLU A 614 5.89 -13.63 0.99
CA GLU A 614 5.47 -12.24 0.70
C GLU A 614 5.61 -11.96 -0.81
N LEU A 615 4.75 -12.61 -1.61
CA LEU A 615 4.53 -12.34 -3.01
C LEU A 615 3.71 -11.07 -3.06
N LEU A 616 4.37 -9.99 -3.49
CA LEU A 616 3.77 -8.66 -3.52
C LEU A 616 2.84 -8.49 -4.73
N LEU A 617 2.98 -9.32 -5.77
CA LEU A 617 2.07 -9.37 -6.92
C LEU A 617 0.92 -10.36 -6.71
N ARG A 618 0.09 -10.10 -5.70
CA ARG A 618 -1.15 -10.83 -5.47
C ARG A 618 -2.34 -9.92 -5.74
N ASP A 619 -3.44 -10.49 -6.21
CA ASP A 619 -4.66 -9.73 -6.42
C ASP A 619 -5.13 -9.05 -5.12
N ILE A 620 -5.29 -7.73 -5.21
CA ILE A 620 -5.80 -6.87 -4.14
C ILE A 620 -7.29 -6.64 -4.42
N LYS A 621 -8.13 -7.01 -3.45
CA LYS A 621 -9.58 -6.90 -3.54
C LYS A 621 -10.08 -5.66 -2.81
N GLU A 622 -9.54 -5.40 -1.64
CA GLU A 622 -9.95 -4.29 -0.78
C GLU A 622 -8.76 -3.46 -0.29
N LEU A 623 -9.03 -2.25 0.23
CA LEU A 623 -7.98 -1.37 0.75
C LEU A 623 -7.23 -1.98 1.95
N SER A 624 -7.93 -2.78 2.77
CA SER A 624 -7.36 -3.50 3.91
C SER A 624 -6.29 -4.51 3.51
N ASP A 625 -6.40 -5.12 2.33
CA ASP A 625 -5.41 -6.04 1.79
C ASP A 625 -4.04 -5.37 1.61
N ILE A 626 -4.02 -4.08 1.21
CA ILE A 626 -2.77 -3.33 0.97
C ILE A 626 -1.96 -3.23 2.26
N ASN A 627 -2.62 -2.86 3.35
CA ASN A 627 -1.96 -2.67 4.64
C ASN A 627 -1.33 -3.98 5.17
N VAL A 628 -2.00 -5.10 4.93
CA VAL A 628 -1.52 -6.42 5.37
C VAL A 628 -0.41 -6.95 4.45
N LYS A 629 -0.57 -6.81 3.12
CA LYS A 629 0.28 -7.46 2.13
C LYS A 629 1.51 -6.65 1.72
N CYS A 630 1.42 -5.32 1.70
CA CYS A 630 2.45 -4.47 1.07
C CYS A 630 3.38 -3.77 2.08
N SER A 631 2.85 -3.37 3.25
CA SER A 631 3.45 -2.32 4.10
C SER A 631 4.88 -2.55 4.58
N ASN A 632 5.30 -3.81 4.79
CA ASN A 632 6.62 -4.09 5.36
C ASN A 632 7.70 -4.25 4.28
N LYS A 633 7.47 -5.10 3.27
CA LYS A 633 8.50 -5.47 2.29
C LYS A 633 8.61 -4.48 1.13
N ALA A 634 7.47 -4.02 0.60
CA ALA A 634 7.46 -3.15 -0.57
C ALA A 634 8.28 -1.86 -0.42
N PRO A 635 8.26 -1.11 0.71
CA PRO A 635 9.11 0.08 0.85
C PRO A 635 10.61 -0.22 0.94
N LEU A 636 11.02 -1.45 1.26
CA LEU A 636 12.43 -1.80 1.44
C LEU A 636 13.23 -1.71 0.14
N VAL A 637 12.62 -2.03 -1.02
CA VAL A 637 13.30 -1.91 -2.31
C VAL A 637 13.62 -0.46 -2.66
N PHE A 638 12.67 0.46 -2.39
CA PHE A 638 12.88 1.88 -2.63
C PHE A 638 13.92 2.46 -1.66
N HIS A 639 13.97 1.98 -0.40
CA HIS A 639 15.06 2.30 0.51
C HIS A 639 16.42 1.83 -0.02
N MET A 640 16.53 0.57 -0.48
CA MET A 640 17.78 0.04 -1.05
C MET A 640 18.26 0.84 -2.26
N LEU A 641 17.37 1.11 -3.20
CA LEU A 641 17.67 1.90 -4.39
C LEU A 641 18.09 3.33 -4.01
N SER A 642 17.32 3.99 -3.15
CA SER A 642 17.61 5.34 -2.68
C SER A 642 18.97 5.41 -1.99
N LYS A 643 19.28 4.51 -1.05
CA LYS A 643 20.59 4.47 -0.38
C LYS A 643 21.75 4.22 -1.34
N THR A 644 21.52 3.45 -2.40
CA THR A 644 22.55 3.11 -3.40
C THR A 644 22.80 4.26 -4.38
N PHE A 645 21.76 4.98 -4.80
CA PHE A 645 21.80 5.93 -5.92
C PHE A 645 21.68 7.41 -5.52
N GLY A 646 22.04 7.76 -4.28
CA GLY A 646 22.17 9.17 -3.85
C GLY A 646 20.92 9.76 -3.17
N GLU A 647 20.16 8.92 -2.48
CA GLU A 647 19.03 9.25 -1.62
C GLU A 647 17.99 10.18 -2.27
N ARG A 648 17.91 11.43 -1.78
CA ARG A 648 16.97 12.45 -2.28
C ARG A 648 17.16 12.71 -3.77
N HIS A 649 18.39 12.62 -4.29
CA HIS A 649 18.66 12.85 -5.71
C HIS A 649 18.02 11.76 -6.59
N PHE A 650 18.12 10.49 -6.18
CA PHE A 650 17.43 9.38 -6.85
C PHE A 650 15.90 9.60 -6.83
N LEU A 651 15.34 9.85 -5.65
CA LEU A 651 13.89 10.08 -5.50
C LEU A 651 13.39 11.24 -6.37
N LYS A 652 14.11 12.36 -6.37
CA LYS A 652 13.75 13.53 -7.17
C LYS A 652 13.75 13.20 -8.66
N LYS A 653 14.79 12.54 -9.17
CA LYS A 653 14.86 12.17 -10.58
C LYS A 653 13.74 11.20 -10.98
N LEU A 654 13.52 10.15 -10.18
CA LEU A 654 12.46 9.16 -10.44
C LEU A 654 11.08 9.80 -10.44
N LEU A 655 10.75 10.59 -9.41
CA LEU A 655 9.44 11.22 -9.29
C LEU A 655 9.22 12.29 -10.36
N THR A 656 10.26 13.04 -10.75
CA THR A 656 10.18 13.99 -11.86
C THR A 656 9.91 13.26 -13.18
N ALA A 657 10.61 12.14 -13.45
CA ALA A 657 10.42 11.36 -14.67
C ALA A 657 9.01 10.76 -14.75
N LEU A 658 8.55 10.12 -13.67
CA LEU A 658 7.18 9.59 -13.57
C LEU A 658 6.12 10.69 -13.76
N THR A 659 6.32 11.85 -13.14
CA THR A 659 5.36 12.96 -13.24
C THR A 659 5.31 13.54 -14.64
N ASN A 660 6.45 13.73 -15.29
CA ASN A 660 6.50 14.28 -16.66
C ASN A 660 5.80 13.36 -17.68
N LYS A 661 5.90 12.03 -17.51
CA LYS A 661 5.39 11.04 -18.48
C LYS A 661 3.96 10.57 -18.16
N HIS A 662 3.60 10.44 -16.87
CA HIS A 662 2.40 9.72 -16.43
C HIS A 662 1.41 10.55 -15.59
N LEU A 663 1.57 11.87 -15.46
CA LEU A 663 0.57 12.69 -14.77
C LEU A 663 -0.82 12.50 -15.44
N TRP A 664 -1.84 12.20 -14.62
CA TRP A 664 -3.21 11.84 -15.05
C TRP A 664 -3.34 10.50 -15.78
N LYS A 665 -2.32 9.66 -15.78
CA LYS A 665 -2.30 8.34 -16.41
C LYS A 665 -2.07 7.23 -15.40
N THR A 666 -2.11 6.01 -15.89
CA THR A 666 -1.64 4.84 -15.15
C THR A 666 -0.18 4.55 -15.45
N VAL A 667 0.45 3.76 -14.60
CA VAL A 667 1.82 3.27 -14.78
C VAL A 667 1.89 1.79 -14.37
N SER A 668 2.61 1.01 -15.16
CA SER A 668 2.89 -0.41 -14.89
C SER A 668 4.22 -0.62 -14.19
N LEU A 669 4.45 -1.83 -13.66
CA LEU A 669 5.77 -2.22 -13.15
C LEU A 669 6.86 -2.10 -14.23
N GLU A 670 6.56 -2.46 -15.47
CA GLU A 670 7.51 -2.42 -16.59
C GLU A 670 7.98 -0.98 -16.82
N GLU A 671 7.05 -0.03 -16.93
CA GLU A 671 7.37 1.40 -17.09
C GLU A 671 8.13 1.96 -15.87
N ILE A 672 7.71 1.65 -14.64
CA ILE A 672 8.47 2.06 -13.43
C ILE A 672 9.89 1.52 -13.48
N SER A 673 10.08 0.28 -13.94
CA SER A 673 11.40 -0.34 -14.05
C SER A 673 12.27 0.35 -15.11
N GLU A 674 11.69 0.78 -16.22
CA GLU A 674 12.36 1.54 -17.27
C GLU A 674 12.77 2.93 -16.77
N GLU A 675 11.91 3.63 -16.03
CA GLU A 675 12.28 4.90 -15.40
C GLU A 675 13.41 4.73 -14.38
N ILE A 676 13.40 3.64 -13.61
CA ILE A 676 14.50 3.32 -12.69
C ILE A 676 15.80 3.07 -13.48
N LEU A 677 15.75 2.34 -14.60
CA LEU A 677 16.90 2.15 -15.47
C LEU A 677 17.44 3.48 -16.00
N GLU A 678 16.57 4.35 -16.50
CA GLU A 678 16.95 5.65 -17.06
C GLU A 678 17.62 6.54 -16.00
N VAL A 679 17.04 6.61 -14.80
CA VAL A 679 17.51 7.47 -13.71
C VAL A 679 18.80 6.96 -13.06
N THR A 680 18.96 5.64 -12.96
CA THR A 680 20.11 5.01 -12.29
C THR A 680 21.24 4.64 -13.24
N GLN A 681 20.95 4.50 -14.54
CA GLN A 681 21.83 3.90 -15.55
C GLN A 681 22.35 2.51 -15.14
N SER A 682 21.54 1.76 -14.37
CA SER A 682 21.92 0.46 -13.81
C SER A 682 20.91 -0.62 -14.17
N GLN A 683 21.36 -1.60 -14.97
CA GLN A 683 20.57 -2.80 -15.27
C GLN A 683 20.29 -3.63 -14.01
N GLN A 684 21.17 -3.55 -13.00
CA GLN A 684 20.99 -4.22 -11.72
C GLN A 684 19.80 -3.63 -10.95
N ALA A 685 19.66 -2.31 -10.93
CA ALA A 685 18.52 -1.64 -10.30
C ALA A 685 17.19 -2.02 -10.97
N GLN A 686 17.16 -2.09 -12.30
CA GLN A 686 15.99 -2.55 -13.05
C GLN A 686 15.68 -4.02 -12.77
N ASN A 687 16.69 -4.90 -12.78
CA ASN A 687 16.50 -6.32 -12.48
C ASN A 687 16.02 -6.54 -11.04
N LEU A 688 16.49 -5.74 -10.09
CA LEU A 688 16.06 -5.78 -8.70
C LEU A 688 14.57 -5.51 -8.58
N ILE A 689 14.07 -4.37 -9.10
CA ILE A 689 12.65 -4.03 -9.00
C ILE A 689 11.78 -5.06 -9.72
N ASN A 690 12.21 -5.55 -10.89
CA ASN A 690 11.50 -6.56 -11.67
C ASN A 690 11.46 -7.95 -11.03
N GLN A 691 12.30 -8.25 -10.04
CA GLN A 691 12.28 -9.54 -9.34
C GLN A 691 11.71 -9.42 -7.93
N PHE A 692 11.87 -8.27 -7.28
CA PHE A 692 11.49 -8.05 -5.88
C PHE A 692 10.01 -8.22 -5.60
N PHE A 693 9.16 -7.90 -6.57
CA PHE A 693 7.72 -8.06 -6.45
C PHE A 693 7.23 -9.48 -6.82
N TYR A 694 8.00 -10.23 -7.62
CA TYR A 694 7.65 -11.60 -8.05
C TYR A 694 8.21 -12.70 -7.15
N LYS A 695 9.27 -12.42 -6.37
CA LYS A 695 9.99 -13.43 -5.60
C LYS A 695 9.89 -13.20 -4.10
N SER A 696 9.70 -14.28 -3.36
CA SER A 696 9.87 -14.30 -1.91
C SER A 696 11.35 -14.41 -1.54
N GLY A 697 11.68 -13.98 -0.33
CA GLY A 697 13.01 -14.06 0.25
C GLY A 697 13.74 -12.73 0.39
N TYR A 698 14.91 -12.85 0.99
CA TYR A 698 15.85 -11.77 1.25
C TYR A 698 17.28 -12.28 1.04
N SER A 699 18.23 -11.36 0.83
CA SER A 699 19.62 -11.75 0.61
C SER A 699 20.28 -12.20 1.91
N ALA A 700 20.95 -13.35 1.91
CA ALA A 700 21.76 -13.82 3.03
C ALA A 700 23.16 -14.11 2.50
N ILE A 701 24.18 -13.48 3.07
CA ILE A 701 25.56 -13.59 2.59
C ILE A 701 26.51 -13.97 3.72
N LEU A 702 27.50 -14.78 3.37
CA LEU A 702 28.64 -15.15 4.22
C LEU A 702 29.87 -14.36 3.76
N VAL A 703 30.41 -13.55 4.66
CA VAL A 703 31.59 -12.71 4.45
C VAL A 703 32.76 -13.35 5.19
N SER A 704 33.76 -13.80 4.44
CA SER A 704 34.98 -14.38 4.99
C SER A 704 36.13 -13.40 4.87
N LEU A 705 36.67 -12.96 6.00
CA LEU A 705 37.87 -12.14 6.07
C LEU A 705 39.10 -13.05 6.08
N ASN A 706 39.95 -12.93 5.04
CA ASN A 706 41.28 -13.53 4.98
C ASN A 706 42.33 -12.40 5.08
N SER A 707 43.62 -12.74 5.24
CA SER A 707 44.70 -11.80 5.55
C SER A 707 44.72 -10.52 4.70
N ASN A 708 44.49 -10.66 3.38
CA ASN A 708 44.51 -9.56 2.41
C ASN A 708 43.27 -9.52 1.51
N THR A 709 42.23 -10.32 1.79
CA THR A 709 41.04 -10.40 0.92
C THR A 709 39.75 -10.60 1.71
N ILE A 710 38.66 -10.02 1.24
CA ILE A 710 37.28 -10.36 1.64
C ILE A 710 36.69 -11.29 0.58
N THR A 711 36.16 -12.43 0.99
CA THR A 711 35.38 -13.31 0.11
C THR A 711 33.91 -13.26 0.49
N ILE A 712 33.04 -13.02 -0.48
CA ILE A 712 31.59 -12.98 -0.28
C ILE A 712 30.97 -14.20 -0.94
N LYS A 713 30.12 -14.93 -0.21
CA LYS A 713 29.39 -16.09 -0.74
C LYS A 713 27.91 -15.98 -0.38
N PRO A 714 26.98 -16.12 -1.34
CA PRO A 714 25.55 -16.18 -1.02
C PRO A 714 25.24 -17.47 -0.24
N ILE A 715 24.34 -17.36 0.74
CA ILE A 715 23.80 -18.48 1.48
C ILE A 715 22.54 -18.94 0.75
N THR A 716 22.61 -20.11 0.11
CA THR A 716 21.45 -20.68 -0.59
C THR A 716 20.38 -21.08 0.44
N ASN A 717 19.33 -20.28 0.51
CA ASN A 717 18.03 -20.67 1.05
C ASN A 717 17.14 -20.80 -0.18
N SER A 718 16.23 -21.77 -0.24
CA SER A 718 15.35 -22.08 -1.40
C SER A 718 14.59 -20.91 -2.06
N ASN A 719 14.66 -19.70 -1.48
CA ASN A 719 14.05 -18.46 -1.92
C ASN A 719 15.07 -17.56 -2.66
N TRP A 720 14.62 -16.42 -3.17
CA TRP A 720 15.51 -15.48 -3.85
C TRP A 720 16.47 -14.79 -2.87
N THR A 721 17.77 -14.93 -3.09
CA THR A 721 18.83 -14.53 -2.14
C THR A 721 19.84 -13.54 -2.71
N ASN A 722 19.63 -13.04 -3.93
CA ASN A 722 20.64 -12.33 -4.70
C ASN A 722 20.02 -11.08 -5.38
N PHE A 723 20.33 -9.90 -4.84
CA PHE A 723 19.75 -8.62 -5.27
C PHE A 723 20.66 -7.80 -6.20
N ASP A 724 21.91 -8.21 -6.38
CA ASP A 724 22.93 -7.60 -7.26
C ASP A 724 23.20 -6.12 -7.01
N LEU A 725 23.08 -5.72 -5.74
CA LEU A 725 23.44 -4.38 -5.27
C LEU A 725 24.85 -4.33 -4.67
N PRO A 726 25.53 -3.17 -4.74
CA PRO A 726 26.80 -2.98 -4.07
C PRO A 726 26.63 -3.04 -2.55
N ILE A 727 27.54 -3.73 -1.88
CA ILE A 727 27.67 -3.76 -0.43
C ILE A 727 28.91 -2.96 -0.02
N GLN A 728 28.73 -2.07 0.95
CA GLN A 728 29.83 -1.35 1.57
C GLN A 728 30.38 -2.13 2.76
N PHE A 729 31.68 -2.04 2.98
CA PHE A 729 32.33 -2.59 4.16
C PHE A 729 33.13 -1.51 4.88
N VAL A 730 33.18 -1.60 6.20
CA VAL A 730 34.04 -0.78 7.07
C VAL A 730 34.92 -1.70 7.91
N GLY A 731 36.23 -1.55 7.78
CA GLY A 731 37.22 -2.18 8.66
C GLY A 731 37.80 -1.20 9.67
N GLU A 732 38.79 -1.68 10.42
CA GLU A 732 39.56 -0.86 11.36
C GLU A 732 40.01 0.49 10.79
N LYS A 733 40.09 1.50 11.66
CA LYS A 733 40.47 2.88 11.29
C LYS A 733 39.57 3.49 10.22
N ASN A 734 38.29 3.11 10.16
CA ASN A 734 37.32 3.60 9.18
C ASN A 734 37.69 3.31 7.72
N LYS A 735 38.49 2.27 7.45
CA LYS A 735 38.82 1.89 6.07
C LYS A 735 37.58 1.35 5.37
N LYS A 736 37.23 1.92 4.21
CA LYS A 736 36.01 1.59 3.46
C LYS A 736 36.34 0.74 2.24
N TYR A 737 35.55 -0.28 2.01
CA TYR A 737 35.60 -1.13 0.82
C TYR A 737 34.22 -1.24 0.19
N THR A 738 34.16 -1.63 -1.07
CA THR A 738 32.89 -1.88 -1.76
C THR A 738 33.04 -3.14 -2.60
N ALA A 739 32.03 -3.98 -2.58
CA ALA A 739 31.91 -5.18 -3.39
C ALA A 739 30.50 -5.27 -3.96
N LYS A 740 30.25 -6.22 -4.87
CA LYS A 740 28.90 -6.63 -5.24
C LYS A 740 28.42 -7.73 -4.28
N SER A 741 27.13 -7.73 -3.97
CA SER A 741 26.54 -8.67 -3.00
C SER A 741 26.41 -10.12 -3.49
N THR A 742 26.78 -10.42 -4.73
CA THR A 742 26.18 -11.51 -5.52
C THR A 742 27.13 -12.45 -6.21
N ILE A 743 28.40 -12.08 -6.28
CA ILE A 743 29.42 -12.90 -6.92
C ILE A 743 30.25 -13.51 -5.79
N ASN A 744 30.83 -14.69 -6.04
CA ASN A 744 31.98 -15.20 -5.30
C ASN A 744 33.16 -14.22 -5.47
N GLU A 745 32.97 -12.99 -5.02
CA GLU A 745 33.82 -11.85 -5.26
C GLU A 745 34.91 -11.87 -4.19
N ILE A 746 36.11 -11.61 -4.66
CA ILE A 746 37.29 -11.48 -3.83
C ILE A 746 37.68 -10.01 -3.92
N VAL A 747 37.50 -9.28 -2.84
CA VAL A 747 37.91 -7.89 -2.73
C VAL A 747 39.25 -7.83 -2.01
N ASN A 748 40.24 -7.24 -2.66
CA ASN A 748 41.56 -7.02 -2.05
C ASN A 748 41.45 -5.93 -0.97
N ILE A 749 42.08 -6.17 0.18
CA ILE A 749 42.12 -5.26 1.31
C ILE A 749 43.54 -5.06 1.80
N ASP A 750 43.74 -3.98 2.56
CA ASP A 750 45.03 -3.73 3.20
C ASP A 750 45.38 -4.84 4.19
N SER A 751 46.66 -5.22 4.22
CA SER A 751 47.17 -6.18 5.19
C SER A 751 46.99 -5.68 6.62
N GLY A 752 46.62 -6.57 7.54
CA GLY A 752 46.59 -6.30 8.98
C GLY A 752 45.26 -5.80 9.54
N ILE A 753 44.15 -5.98 8.81
CA ILE A 753 42.80 -5.72 9.31
C ILE A 753 42.31 -6.94 10.08
N SER A 754 41.95 -6.77 11.37
CA SER A 754 41.48 -7.90 12.20
C SER A 754 39.98 -8.13 12.13
N TYR A 755 39.20 -7.10 11.78
CA TYR A 755 37.76 -7.22 11.58
C TYR A 755 37.20 -6.34 10.46
N ILE A 756 36.03 -6.73 9.96
CA ILE A 756 35.25 -5.96 9.01
C ILE A 756 33.74 -6.09 9.26
N PHE A 757 33.02 -4.99 9.05
CA PHE A 757 31.56 -4.93 9.08
C PHE A 757 31.04 -4.69 7.66
N GLY A 758 30.15 -5.56 7.20
CA GLY A 758 29.39 -5.40 5.97
C GLY A 758 28.10 -4.61 6.21
N ASP A 759 27.71 -3.85 5.19
CA ASP A 759 26.56 -2.96 5.16
C ASP A 759 26.40 -2.11 6.45
N PRO A 760 27.41 -1.32 6.85
CA PRO A 760 27.33 -0.54 8.08
C PRO A 760 26.17 0.46 8.08
N ASN A 761 25.81 0.99 6.91
CA ASN A 761 24.71 1.95 6.74
C ASN A 761 23.32 1.31 6.69
N ASN A 762 23.22 -0.03 6.83
CA ASN A 762 21.97 -0.79 6.75
C ASN A 762 21.21 -0.53 5.45
N ALA A 763 21.92 -0.32 4.34
CA ALA A 763 21.34 0.00 3.05
C ALA A 763 20.61 -1.20 2.43
N LEU A 764 21.03 -2.43 2.75
CA LEU A 764 20.57 -3.64 2.08
C LEU A 764 19.52 -4.41 2.88
N TYR A 765 18.50 -4.92 2.19
CA TYR A 765 17.55 -5.90 2.72
C TYR A 765 18.21 -7.29 2.75
N ALA A 766 19.25 -7.40 3.58
CA ALA A 766 20.09 -8.58 3.67
C ALA A 766 20.48 -8.93 5.12
N ARG A 767 20.81 -10.20 5.34
CA ARG A 767 21.51 -10.70 6.54
C ARG A 767 22.96 -10.97 6.21
N ILE A 768 23.86 -10.57 7.11
CA ILE A 768 25.31 -10.71 6.90
C ILE A 768 25.91 -11.59 7.98
N LEU A 769 26.41 -12.75 7.57
CA LEU A 769 27.13 -13.68 8.42
C LEU A 769 28.63 -13.59 8.16
N TYR A 770 29.44 -13.95 9.15
CA TYR A 770 30.91 -13.89 9.05
C TYR A 770 31.59 -15.21 9.39
N ASN A 771 32.87 -15.35 9.00
CA ASN A 771 33.73 -16.42 9.49
C ASN A 771 34.11 -16.24 10.97
N ALA A 772 34.56 -17.32 11.61
CA ALA A 772 34.85 -17.37 13.04
C ALA A 772 35.84 -16.30 13.52
N ASP A 773 36.90 -16.06 12.74
CA ASP A 773 37.95 -15.08 13.07
C ASP A 773 37.40 -13.66 13.13
N ASN A 774 36.62 -13.27 12.11
CA ASN A 774 36.02 -11.94 12.07
C ASN A 774 35.04 -11.75 13.23
N TYR A 775 34.18 -12.75 13.51
CA TYR A 775 33.28 -12.72 14.66
C TYR A 775 34.03 -12.59 16.00
N LYS A 776 35.13 -13.33 16.18
CA LYS A 776 35.97 -13.24 17.37
C LYS A 776 36.57 -11.84 17.52
N SER A 777 37.08 -11.25 16.45
CA SER A 777 37.65 -9.90 16.45
C SER A 777 36.59 -8.83 16.76
N ILE A 778 35.42 -8.89 16.10
CA ILE A 778 34.27 -8.00 16.39
C ILE A 778 33.83 -8.15 17.85
N ALA A 779 33.71 -9.38 18.34
CA ALA A 779 33.36 -9.67 19.72
C ALA A 779 34.39 -9.09 20.70
N SER A 780 35.66 -9.03 20.31
CA SER A 780 36.72 -8.50 21.16
C SER A 780 36.64 -6.98 21.28
N CYS A 781 36.42 -6.24 20.19
CA CYS A 781 36.30 -4.77 20.19
C CYS A 781 34.97 -4.23 20.73
N THR A 782 33.89 -5.02 20.74
CA THR A 782 32.57 -4.59 21.25
C THR A 782 32.64 -4.07 22.70
N PRO A 783 31.98 -2.98 23.11
CA PRO A 783 31.00 -2.19 22.36
C PRO A 783 31.62 -1.11 21.46
N ASP A 784 32.92 -0.85 21.57
CA ASP A 784 33.58 0.32 21.00
C ASP A 784 34.53 -0.08 19.86
N CYS A 785 33.99 -0.68 18.81
CA CYS A 785 34.76 -0.95 17.59
C CYS A 785 34.99 0.35 16.81
N ASP A 786 36.23 0.57 16.33
CA ASP A 786 36.64 1.82 15.70
C ASP A 786 35.74 2.19 14.52
N GLY A 787 35.07 3.34 14.63
CA GLY A 787 34.30 3.89 13.52
C GLY A 787 32.96 3.21 13.23
N VAL A 788 32.51 2.32 14.12
CA VAL A 788 31.28 1.56 13.93
C VAL A 788 30.30 1.84 15.06
N GLY A 789 29.10 2.30 14.71
CA GLY A 789 28.05 2.59 15.69
C GLY A 789 27.48 1.34 16.35
N LYS A 790 27.01 1.49 17.59
CA LYS A 790 26.35 0.44 18.40
C LYS A 790 25.29 -0.35 17.62
N GLU A 791 24.44 0.34 16.86
CA GLU A 791 23.37 -0.27 16.05
C GLU A 791 23.89 -1.30 15.04
N THR A 792 25.07 -1.06 14.43
CA THR A 792 25.69 -1.99 13.47
C THR A 792 26.22 -3.24 14.17
N ILE A 793 26.78 -3.07 15.37
CA ILE A 793 27.26 -4.16 16.21
C ILE A 793 26.08 -5.02 16.67
N GLU A 794 24.99 -4.40 17.12
CA GLU A 794 23.78 -5.11 17.54
C GLU A 794 23.15 -5.89 16.38
N ARG A 795 23.03 -5.28 15.20
CA ARG A 795 22.56 -5.97 13.98
C ARG A 795 23.45 -7.17 13.64
N THR A 796 24.77 -7.02 13.73
CA THR A 796 25.73 -8.09 13.45
C THR A 796 25.51 -9.30 14.36
N PHE A 797 25.23 -9.08 15.64
CA PHE A 797 24.95 -10.17 16.58
C PHE A 797 23.54 -10.75 16.46
N ASN A 798 22.56 -9.93 16.06
CA ASN A 798 21.21 -10.41 15.72
C ASN A 798 21.27 -11.38 14.53
N ASP A 799 21.97 -10.99 13.45
CA ASP A 799 22.17 -11.83 12.28
C ASP A 799 22.98 -13.10 12.61
N PHE A 800 24.02 -12.99 13.45
CA PHE A 800 24.74 -14.15 13.98
C PHE A 800 23.79 -15.13 14.69
N CYS A 801 22.94 -14.65 15.59
CA CYS A 801 22.00 -15.51 16.31
C CYS A 801 21.02 -16.20 15.37
N TRP A 802 20.49 -15.49 14.38
CA TRP A 802 19.67 -16.08 13.33
C TRP A 802 20.45 -17.16 12.56
N GLY A 803 21.69 -16.87 12.15
CA GLY A 803 22.53 -17.79 11.38
C GLY A 803 22.91 -19.04 12.17
N LEU A 804 23.18 -18.91 13.47
CA LEU A 804 23.44 -20.02 14.38
C LEU A 804 22.22 -20.92 14.51
N LEU A 805 21.07 -20.34 14.88
CA LEU A 805 19.84 -21.09 15.16
C LEU A 805 19.27 -21.80 13.92
N ASN A 806 19.54 -21.28 12.71
CA ASN A 806 19.13 -21.88 11.45
C ASN A 806 20.21 -22.76 10.79
N ASN A 807 21.31 -23.06 11.50
CA ASN A 807 22.44 -23.87 11.00
C ASN A 807 23.01 -23.37 9.66
N LYS A 808 23.15 -22.04 9.52
CA LYS A 808 23.64 -21.36 8.30
C LYS A 808 25.12 -20.96 8.35
N LEU A 809 25.72 -21.05 9.53
CA LEU A 809 27.16 -20.82 9.70
C LEU A 809 27.92 -22.09 9.27
N THR A 810 28.98 -21.94 8.48
CA THR A 810 29.79 -23.05 7.95
C THR A 810 31.24 -22.93 8.37
N PHE A 811 31.96 -24.05 8.31
CA PHE A 811 33.41 -24.10 8.55
C PHE A 811 34.18 -23.68 7.31
N ASN A 812 35.28 -22.96 7.51
CA ASN A 812 36.20 -22.61 6.44
C ASN A 812 37.02 -23.85 6.04
N SER A 813 36.82 -24.33 4.81
CA SER A 813 37.56 -25.49 4.27
C SER A 813 39.07 -25.31 4.25
N ASN A 814 39.55 -24.06 4.30
CA ASN A 814 40.96 -23.70 4.16
C ASN A 814 41.70 -23.62 5.50
N VAL A 815 40.99 -23.77 6.63
CA VAL A 815 41.56 -23.72 7.98
C VAL A 815 41.55 -25.12 8.59
N GLU A 816 42.60 -25.47 9.34
CA GLU A 816 42.58 -26.71 10.09
C GLU A 816 41.38 -26.74 11.04
N ARG A 817 40.57 -27.80 10.91
CA ARG A 817 39.31 -27.99 11.65
C ARG A 817 39.45 -27.78 13.17
N ASN A 818 40.62 -28.11 13.74
CA ASN A 818 40.91 -27.91 15.16
C ASN A 818 41.14 -26.43 15.55
N ILE A 819 41.80 -25.65 14.69
CA ILE A 819 42.04 -24.22 14.90
C ILE A 819 40.72 -23.45 14.84
N GLU A 820 39.89 -23.75 13.85
CA GLU A 820 38.58 -23.11 13.71
C GLU A 820 37.64 -23.49 14.87
N LYS A 821 37.68 -24.74 15.34
CA LYS A 821 36.97 -25.20 16.54
C LYS A 821 37.32 -24.36 17.78
N GLU A 822 38.61 -24.13 18.03
CA GLU A 822 39.03 -23.31 19.16
C GLU A 822 38.64 -21.83 19.00
N THR A 823 38.65 -21.31 17.78
CA THR A 823 38.21 -19.94 17.48
C THR A 823 36.73 -19.73 17.80
N TRP A 824 35.85 -20.65 17.36
CA TRP A 824 34.44 -20.62 17.71
C TRP A 824 34.18 -20.72 19.22
N LYS A 825 34.91 -21.60 19.93
CA LYS A 825 34.83 -21.70 21.40
C LYS A 825 35.19 -20.39 22.09
N GLN A 826 36.27 -19.74 21.65
CA GLN A 826 36.71 -18.46 22.20
C GLN A 826 35.67 -17.37 21.95
N PHE A 827 35.17 -17.26 20.72
CA PHE A 827 34.10 -16.33 20.39
C PHE A 827 32.84 -16.54 21.24
N PHE A 828 32.34 -17.77 21.36
CA PHE A 828 31.17 -18.09 22.21
C PHE A 828 31.40 -17.70 23.67
N LYS A 829 32.61 -17.93 24.21
CA LYS A 829 32.96 -17.53 25.57
C LYS A 829 32.95 -16.00 25.73
N ILE A 830 33.52 -15.26 24.78
CA ILE A 830 33.55 -13.79 24.80
C ILE A 830 32.13 -13.23 24.78
N ILE A 831 31.32 -13.65 23.80
CA ILE A 831 29.96 -13.14 23.64
C ILE A 831 29.06 -13.51 24.82
N SER A 832 29.11 -14.75 25.31
CA SER A 832 28.32 -15.16 26.49
C SER A 832 28.71 -14.36 27.73
N LYS A 833 30.01 -14.07 27.91
CA LYS A 833 30.49 -13.21 29.00
C LYS A 833 29.94 -11.78 28.87
N LYS A 834 30.11 -11.16 27.70
CA LYS A 834 29.64 -9.79 27.43
C LYS A 834 28.12 -9.65 27.57
N ASN A 835 27.37 -10.68 27.19
CA ASN A 835 25.92 -10.71 27.39
C ASN A 835 25.54 -10.71 28.89
N ARG A 836 26.22 -11.51 29.72
CA ARG A 836 26.00 -11.53 31.18
C ARG A 836 26.37 -10.20 31.85
N GLU A 837 27.33 -9.48 31.28
CA GLU A 837 27.75 -8.16 31.74
C GLU A 837 26.77 -7.04 31.29
N GLY A 838 25.72 -7.38 30.54
CA GLY A 838 24.68 -6.43 30.12
C GLY A 838 25.07 -5.56 28.93
N ILE A 839 26.18 -5.86 28.23
CA ILE A 839 26.67 -5.06 27.09
C ILE A 839 25.64 -5.02 25.94
N PHE A 840 24.84 -6.08 25.80
CA PHE A 840 23.84 -6.26 24.76
C PHE A 840 22.40 -6.01 25.24
N SER A 841 22.23 -5.42 26.42
CA SER A 841 20.93 -5.08 27.00
C SER A 841 20.74 -3.56 27.01
N THR A 842 19.70 -3.07 26.34
CA THR A 842 19.29 -1.67 26.43
C THR A 842 18.23 -1.48 27.51
N ARG A 843 18.34 -0.39 28.28
CA ARG A 843 17.38 -0.03 29.34
C ARG A 843 15.97 0.33 28.81
N ASP A 844 15.87 0.69 27.52
CA ASP A 844 14.66 1.28 26.93
C ASP A 844 13.86 0.36 25.98
N TYR A 845 14.40 -0.79 25.59
CA TYR A 845 13.68 -1.80 24.80
C TYR A 845 13.87 -3.19 25.42
N LYS A 846 12.77 -3.93 25.59
CA LYS A 846 12.72 -5.31 26.11
C LYS A 846 13.34 -6.34 25.14
N ASP A 847 14.01 -5.91 24.08
CA ASP A 847 14.53 -6.77 23.03
C ASP A 847 16.01 -7.09 23.31
N GLU A 848 16.27 -8.30 23.78
CA GLU A 848 17.64 -8.80 23.93
C GLU A 848 18.26 -8.99 22.53
N VAL A 849 19.37 -8.28 22.23
CA VAL A 849 20.12 -8.44 20.96
C VAL A 849 20.52 -9.89 20.74
N ILE A 850 20.90 -10.57 21.82
CA ILE A 850 21.14 -12.00 21.87
C ILE A 850 19.93 -12.64 22.52
N SER A 851 19.07 -13.25 21.70
CA SER A 851 17.88 -13.93 22.19
C SER A 851 18.22 -15.02 23.22
N GLN A 852 17.29 -15.28 24.13
CA GLN A 852 17.41 -16.37 25.10
C GLN A 852 17.76 -17.71 24.43
N GLU A 853 17.13 -18.04 23.30
CA GLU A 853 17.43 -19.28 22.55
C GLU A 853 18.87 -19.32 22.04
N CYS A 854 19.34 -18.21 21.45
CA CYS A 854 20.71 -18.09 20.98
C CYS A 854 21.71 -18.22 22.14
N ASN A 855 21.45 -17.52 23.25
CA ASN A 855 22.28 -17.57 24.44
C ASN A 855 22.39 -18.99 25.02
N CYS A 856 21.30 -19.77 25.01
CA CYS A 856 21.34 -21.18 25.42
C CYS A 856 22.34 -22.00 24.58
N CYS A 857 22.46 -21.73 23.28
CA CYS A 857 23.38 -22.45 22.39
C CYS A 857 24.85 -21.98 22.50
N LEU A 858 25.12 -20.82 23.10
CA LEU A 858 26.48 -20.27 23.25
C LEU A 858 27.29 -20.89 24.39
N HIS A 859 26.65 -21.55 25.36
CA HIS A 859 27.37 -22.07 26.51
C HIS A 859 26.70 -23.33 27.05
N LYS A 860 27.42 -24.48 27.01
CA LYS A 860 26.87 -25.78 27.42
C LYS A 860 26.37 -25.82 28.86
N THR A 861 27.00 -25.10 29.81
CA THR A 861 26.52 -25.09 31.20
C THR A 861 25.27 -24.24 31.44
N SER A 862 24.78 -23.51 30.43
CA SER A 862 23.48 -22.81 30.48
C SER A 862 22.31 -23.79 30.55
N SER A 863 22.54 -25.05 30.19
CA SER A 863 21.59 -26.18 30.27
C SER A 863 21.20 -26.58 31.71
N SER A 864 21.72 -25.89 32.72
CA SER A 864 21.33 -26.05 34.13
C SER A 864 19.96 -25.43 34.43
N SER A 865 19.55 -24.40 33.67
CA SER A 865 18.17 -23.90 33.69
C SER A 865 17.24 -24.87 32.95
N SER A 866 16.03 -25.09 33.48
CA SER A 866 15.02 -25.96 32.86
C SER A 866 14.69 -25.54 31.43
N SER A 867 14.65 -24.23 31.14
CA SER A 867 14.37 -23.67 29.82
C SER A 867 15.47 -23.94 28.79
N CYS A 868 16.75 -23.66 29.12
CA CYS A 868 17.84 -23.94 28.17
C CYS A 868 18.08 -25.43 27.97
N LYS A 869 17.78 -26.29 28.96
CA LYS A 869 17.90 -27.75 28.81
C LYS A 869 17.05 -28.28 27.66
N LEU A 870 15.83 -27.75 27.52
CA LEU A 870 14.90 -28.14 26.46
C LEU A 870 15.32 -27.58 25.10
N ILE A 871 15.71 -26.31 25.04
CA ILE A 871 16.23 -25.67 23.81
C ILE A 871 17.48 -26.39 23.30
N TRP A 872 18.38 -26.78 24.21
CA TRP A 872 19.60 -27.49 23.86
C TRP A 872 19.32 -28.82 23.15
N LYS A 873 18.43 -29.64 23.73
CA LYS A 873 18.03 -30.93 23.16
C LYS A 873 17.27 -30.78 21.84
N ASN A 874 16.39 -29.79 21.74
CA ASN A 874 15.49 -29.65 20.59
C ASN A 874 16.14 -28.95 19.39
N LYS A 875 17.01 -27.97 19.65
CA LYS A 875 17.64 -27.09 18.65
C LYS A 875 19.17 -27.17 18.69
N CYS A 876 19.82 -26.81 19.81
CA CYS A 876 21.27 -26.56 19.81
C CYS A 876 22.15 -27.77 19.41
N GLU A 877 21.81 -29.00 19.82
CA GLU A 877 22.58 -30.21 19.46
C GLU A 877 22.53 -30.56 17.97
N LYS A 878 21.53 -30.04 17.27
CA LYS A 878 21.37 -30.23 15.82
C LYS A 878 22.20 -29.24 15.01
N ILE A 879 22.69 -28.16 15.62
CA ILE A 879 23.52 -27.15 14.97
C ILE A 879 24.96 -27.65 14.89
N ASP A 880 25.54 -27.66 13.69
CA ASP A 880 26.84 -28.29 13.44
C ASP A 880 27.99 -27.57 14.14
N ILE A 881 28.01 -26.22 14.09
CA ILE A 881 29.01 -25.42 14.79
C ILE A 881 28.95 -25.63 16.30
N VAL A 882 27.75 -25.70 16.89
CA VAL A 882 27.58 -25.95 18.33
C VAL A 882 28.08 -27.34 18.70
N ARG A 883 27.64 -28.37 17.96
CA ARG A 883 28.05 -29.76 18.22
C ARG A 883 29.57 -29.91 18.22
N MET A 884 30.24 -29.26 17.27
CA MET A 884 31.69 -29.33 17.12
C MET A 884 32.44 -28.46 18.14
N ALA A 885 31.99 -27.23 18.40
CA ALA A 885 32.58 -26.37 19.41
C ALA A 885 32.54 -27.02 20.81
N PHE A 886 31.53 -27.85 21.09
CA PHE A 886 31.38 -28.53 22.38
C PHE A 886 31.69 -30.04 22.35
N SER A 887 32.23 -30.58 21.25
CA SER A 887 32.67 -31.98 21.20
C SER A 887 33.91 -32.18 22.06
N LYS A 888 33.93 -33.27 22.85
CA LYS A 888 35.13 -33.69 23.58
C LYS A 888 36.23 -34.03 22.56
N GLN A 889 37.46 -33.67 22.88
CA GLN A 889 38.64 -34.07 22.10
C GLN A 889 38.77 -35.59 22.07
#